data_AF-A0A8T6RSY0-F1
#
_entry.id   AF-A0A8T6RSY0-F1
#
_cell.length_a   1.000
_cell.length_b   1.000
_cell.length_c   1.000
_cell.angle_alpha   90.00
_cell.angle_beta   90.00
_cell.angle_gamma   90.00
#
_symmetry.space_group_name_H-M   'P 1'
#
loop_
_entity.id
_entity.type
_entity.pdbx_description
1 polymer ?
#
loop_
_entity_poly.entity_id
_entity_poly.type
_entity_poly.pdbx_seq_one_letter_code
_entity_poly.pdbx_strand_id
1 'polypeptide(L)'
;MLNHKKMTLLCLMIFLIILPFFGLIQLNFPVMNESSLNLGIRANSPIIITEDADFLIYNNGSGYGNSTHPYIIEDYVINASGLSTYGIEIHNTDAYFILRNCTITDCGTYHGFLLQNVTNGVIDNNTLFNNKNGFYIYDQCDGNTLSNNIIHDNTGSGGYSGNGILLTDDCVGNTLINNTIYNNTGGSGDYSGNGIQLNDHCDENTLSQNTIYNNTGNGMYSGNGIFLVLYCNGNTLTNNTIYNNTGGSGIYSGNGILLVEDSDENTLSNNMVYNNTGGAGYCSGNGIFLYLSDDNVFIRNKIISNTGYGINVSTSTCSDNNVFYNLIWQNNNELPVQSDQVLDLGTNTIWYENIYDWQIDSDGDGLLNGEEVSLGTDPVDPDCDDDDLQDGFEINHGTNPLDDDSDSDGLTDYEEIHTYFTNATNQDTDTDGLSDWDEIETYLTNPISNDTDGDGLADNFEINIGTNPRLEDSDGDGLDDKFELNQGIDPKNNDTDDDGLSDSDELYTYFTNPNSNDTDSDNILDWDEINTYLTSPTSNDTDGDGLADDFEIKVGTNPRLEDSDGDMLSDFVEYQLGTNANLTDTDNDGYSDGAEVAAGTDPTSASSTPVTTTSPTGNFTDILIIILLIAVVVAISLIVMLFFRTGTLKKEIIDLKKKSDSSKKMIKKSEESTLKE
;
A
#
# COMPACT_ATOMS: atom_id res chain seq x y z
N MET A 1 -17.17 -30.30 17.24
CA MET A 1 -17.40 -29.44 16.06
C MET A 1 -16.25 -29.60 15.06
N LEU A 2 -16.19 -30.70 14.30
CA LEU A 2 -15.13 -30.89 13.28
C LEU A 2 -15.62 -31.65 12.05
N ASN A 3 -16.90 -31.49 11.69
CA ASN A 3 -17.48 -32.13 10.50
C ASN A 3 -18.25 -31.19 9.57
N HIS A 4 -18.18 -29.86 9.81
CA HIS A 4 -18.82 -28.86 8.95
C HIS A 4 -17.85 -28.08 8.04
N LYS A 5 -16.55 -27.97 8.38
CA LYS A 5 -15.58 -27.25 7.52
C LYS A 5 -15.06 -28.05 6.31
N LYS A 6 -15.25 -29.38 6.27
CA LYS A 6 -14.86 -30.22 5.11
C LYS A 6 -15.91 -30.30 3.99
N MET A 7 -17.16 -29.92 4.25
CA MET A 7 -18.20 -29.86 3.21
C MET A 7 -18.24 -28.51 2.47
N THR A 8 -17.83 -27.42 3.13
CA THR A 8 -17.76 -26.09 2.49
C THR A 8 -16.57 -25.98 1.54
N LEU A 9 -15.44 -26.64 1.84
CA LEU A 9 -14.27 -26.66 0.96
C LEU A 9 -14.45 -27.58 -0.26
N LEU A 10 -15.25 -28.64 -0.15
CA LEU A 10 -15.60 -29.51 -1.29
C LEU A 10 -16.63 -28.87 -2.23
N CYS A 11 -17.47 -27.96 -1.72
CA CYS A 11 -18.38 -27.17 -2.56
C CYS A 11 -17.71 -25.96 -3.22
N LEU A 12 -16.63 -25.39 -2.68
CA LEU A 12 -15.84 -24.35 -3.36
C LEU A 12 -14.88 -24.93 -4.42
N MET A 13 -14.33 -26.12 -4.20
CA MET A 13 -13.44 -26.77 -5.19
C MET A 13 -14.16 -27.32 -6.43
N ILE A 14 -15.49 -27.44 -6.41
CA ILE A 14 -16.30 -27.78 -7.60
C ILE A 14 -16.70 -26.52 -8.39
N PHE A 15 -16.47 -25.32 -7.85
CA PHE A 15 -16.75 -24.05 -8.52
C PHE A 15 -15.52 -23.42 -9.22
N LEU A 16 -14.33 -24.03 -9.07
CA LEU A 16 -13.06 -23.55 -9.64
C LEU A 16 -12.41 -24.51 -10.66
N ILE A 17 -13.14 -25.55 -11.11
CA ILE A 17 -12.65 -26.54 -12.11
C ILE A 17 -13.38 -26.41 -13.46
N ILE A 18 -14.06 -25.28 -13.73
CA ILE A 18 -14.68 -24.96 -15.04
C ILE A 18 -14.15 -23.62 -15.61
N LEU A 19 -12.91 -23.24 -15.30
CA LEU A 19 -12.27 -22.05 -15.89
C LEU A 19 -10.80 -22.35 -16.23
N PRO A 20 -10.55 -23.34 -17.10
CA PRO A 20 -9.74 -23.03 -18.27
C PRO A 20 -10.16 -23.89 -19.47
N PHE A 21 -11.16 -23.45 -20.23
CA PHE A 21 -11.41 -23.90 -21.61
C PHE A 21 -12.22 -22.83 -22.37
N PHE A 22 -11.67 -21.62 -22.43
CA PHE A 22 -12.02 -20.61 -23.44
C PHE A 22 -10.77 -19.84 -23.86
N GLY A 23 -9.77 -20.59 -24.36
CA GLY A 23 -8.79 -20.07 -25.31
C GLY A 23 -9.09 -20.72 -26.65
N LEU A 24 -9.23 -19.93 -27.71
CA LEU A 24 -9.71 -20.25 -29.07
C LEU A 24 -11.23 -20.06 -29.30
N ILE A 25 -11.72 -18.84 -29.05
CA ILE A 25 -12.68 -18.23 -29.97
C ILE A 25 -12.10 -16.87 -30.33
N GLN A 26 -11.60 -16.73 -31.57
CA GLN A 26 -11.55 -15.43 -32.20
C GLN A 26 -12.97 -14.87 -32.13
N LEU A 27 -13.17 -13.83 -31.31
CA LEU A 27 -14.23 -12.88 -31.57
C LEU A 27 -13.86 -12.18 -32.88
N ASN A 28 -14.17 -12.83 -33.99
CA ASN A 28 -14.52 -12.13 -35.21
C ASN A 28 -15.69 -11.24 -34.82
N PHE A 29 -15.41 -10.00 -34.42
CA PHE A 29 -16.36 -8.94 -34.66
C PHE A 29 -16.66 -9.04 -36.17
N PRO A 30 -17.92 -9.26 -36.57
CA PRO A 30 -18.24 -9.05 -37.95
C PRO A 30 -17.80 -7.63 -38.26
N VAL A 31 -16.98 -7.47 -39.30
CA VAL A 31 -16.90 -6.23 -40.05
C VAL A 31 -18.36 -5.84 -40.28
N MET A 32 -18.86 -4.89 -39.48
CA MET A 32 -20.09 -4.21 -39.78
C MET A 32 -19.75 -3.46 -41.05
N ASN A 33 -20.10 -4.06 -42.19
CA ASN A 33 -20.35 -3.28 -43.38
C ASN A 33 -21.35 -2.21 -42.94
N GLU A 34 -20.86 -0.97 -42.80
CA GLU A 34 -21.67 0.23 -42.68
C GLU A 34 -22.60 0.29 -43.89
N SER A 35 -23.72 -0.39 -43.74
CA SER A 35 -24.84 -0.37 -44.63
C SER A 35 -26.07 -0.53 -43.74
N SER A 36 -26.49 0.63 -43.23
CA SER A 36 -27.78 0.91 -42.60
C SER A 36 -28.04 0.29 -41.22
N LEU A 37 -27.46 0.86 -40.17
CA LEU A 37 -28.10 0.87 -38.85
C LEU A 37 -28.85 2.19 -38.67
N ASN A 38 -30.04 2.27 -39.27
CA ASN A 38 -30.95 3.39 -39.09
C ASN A 38 -31.69 3.21 -37.74
N LEU A 39 -30.98 3.45 -36.64
CA LEU A 39 -31.62 3.80 -35.37
C LEU A 39 -32.27 5.16 -35.61
N GLY A 40 -33.61 5.22 -35.54
CA GLY A 40 -34.41 6.40 -35.90
C GLY A 40 -34.22 7.62 -34.99
N ILE A 41 -33.00 8.11 -34.86
CA ILE A 41 -32.64 9.45 -34.43
C ILE A 41 -33.01 10.34 -35.61
N ARG A 42 -33.95 11.27 -35.43
CA ARG A 42 -34.22 12.26 -36.47
C ARG A 42 -32.97 13.11 -36.58
N ALA A 43 -32.30 13.08 -37.72
CA ALA A 43 -31.20 13.99 -38.02
C ALA A 43 -31.68 15.43 -37.77
N ASN A 44 -30.95 16.14 -36.92
CA ASN A 44 -31.15 17.56 -36.72
C ASN A 44 -30.76 18.31 -38.00
N SER A 45 -31.42 19.45 -38.23
CA SER A 45 -30.96 20.37 -39.26
C SER A 45 -29.61 20.98 -38.86
N PRO A 46 -28.78 21.37 -39.83
CA PRO A 46 -27.59 22.17 -39.58
C PRO A 46 -27.85 23.37 -38.67
N ILE A 47 -26.86 23.72 -37.85
CA ILE A 47 -26.92 24.85 -36.92
C ILE A 47 -26.13 26.01 -37.52
N ILE A 48 -26.73 27.19 -37.52
CA ILE A 48 -26.10 28.41 -38.01
C ILE A 48 -26.29 29.48 -36.93
N ILE A 49 -25.18 30.01 -36.43
CA ILE A 49 -25.12 31.10 -35.46
C ILE A 49 -24.39 32.27 -36.13
N THR A 50 -25.12 33.32 -36.46
CA THR A 50 -24.57 34.53 -37.08
C THR A 50 -24.51 35.72 -36.12
N GLU A 51 -25.27 35.67 -35.03
CA GLU A 51 -25.27 36.62 -33.92
C GLU A 51 -25.63 35.90 -32.60
N ASP A 52 -25.29 36.50 -31.46
CA ASP A 52 -25.50 35.88 -30.14
C ASP A 52 -26.96 35.45 -29.87
N ALA A 53 -27.92 36.13 -30.48
CA ALA A 53 -29.34 35.81 -30.32
C ALA A 53 -29.70 34.45 -30.93
N ASP A 54 -28.94 33.97 -31.93
CA ASP A 54 -29.19 32.69 -32.58
C ASP A 54 -28.92 31.51 -31.64
N PHE A 55 -28.04 31.66 -30.64
CA PHE A 55 -27.80 30.62 -29.63
C PHE A 55 -29.08 30.24 -28.88
N LEU A 56 -30.00 31.18 -28.66
CA LEU A 56 -31.27 30.93 -27.96
C LEU A 56 -32.21 29.98 -28.71
N ILE A 57 -31.96 29.74 -30.00
CA ILE A 57 -32.73 28.80 -30.83
C ILE A 57 -32.31 27.36 -30.52
N TYR A 58 -31.02 27.15 -30.22
CA TYR A 58 -30.39 25.84 -30.15
C TYR A 58 -29.95 25.44 -28.75
N ASN A 59 -29.91 26.39 -27.81
CA ASN A 59 -29.43 26.15 -26.45
C ASN A 59 -30.45 25.51 -25.49
N ASN A 60 -31.65 25.15 -25.97
CA ASN A 60 -32.73 24.60 -25.14
C ASN A 60 -33.06 25.44 -23.87
N GLY A 61 -32.84 26.75 -23.90
CA GLY A 61 -33.04 27.66 -22.76
C GLY A 61 -31.95 27.61 -21.70
N SER A 62 -30.81 26.99 -22.00
CA SER A 62 -29.67 26.89 -21.09
C SER A 62 -28.61 27.96 -21.39
N GLY A 63 -28.23 28.69 -20.35
CA GLY A 63 -27.23 29.75 -20.44
C GLY A 63 -27.70 31.04 -21.10
N TYR A 64 -26.89 32.09 -20.89
CA TYR A 64 -27.12 33.42 -21.43
C TYR A 64 -25.81 34.06 -21.95
N GLY A 65 -24.83 33.25 -22.36
CA GLY A 65 -23.64 33.71 -23.07
C GLY A 65 -22.54 34.36 -22.22
N ASN A 66 -22.49 34.12 -20.90
CA ASN A 66 -21.43 34.66 -20.03
C ASN A 66 -20.63 33.54 -19.34
N SER A 67 -19.47 33.87 -18.80
CA SER A 67 -18.52 32.88 -18.23
C SER A 67 -19.10 31.98 -17.13
N THR A 68 -20.13 32.41 -16.41
CA THR A 68 -20.80 31.62 -15.37
C THR A 68 -22.03 30.85 -15.87
N HIS A 69 -22.59 31.27 -16.99
CA HIS A 69 -23.78 30.72 -17.61
C HIS A 69 -23.62 30.74 -19.14
N PRO A 70 -22.71 29.92 -19.69
CA PRO A 70 -22.44 29.88 -21.13
C PRO A 70 -23.65 29.32 -21.87
N TYR A 71 -23.85 29.71 -23.13
CA TYR A 71 -24.80 29.00 -24.00
C TYR A 71 -24.41 27.54 -24.13
N ILE A 72 -25.34 26.60 -24.01
CA ILE A 72 -25.01 25.16 -24.12
C ILE A 72 -25.78 24.56 -25.30
N ILE A 73 -25.06 24.09 -26.30
CA ILE A 73 -25.58 23.30 -27.41
C ILE A 73 -25.02 21.89 -27.23
N GLU A 74 -25.91 20.92 -27.01
CA GLU A 74 -25.50 19.55 -26.69
C GLU A 74 -26.40 18.47 -27.31
N ASP A 75 -25.81 17.29 -27.52
CA ASP A 75 -26.49 16.06 -27.96
C ASP A 75 -27.17 16.14 -29.35
N TYR A 76 -26.65 17.00 -30.24
CA TYR A 76 -27.14 17.11 -31.62
C TYR A 76 -26.53 16.05 -32.54
N VAL A 77 -27.37 15.43 -33.38
CA VAL A 77 -26.91 14.51 -34.44
C VAL A 77 -27.28 15.10 -35.80
N ILE A 78 -26.28 15.63 -36.52
CA ILE A 78 -26.46 16.31 -37.81
C ILE A 78 -25.86 15.45 -38.91
N ASN A 79 -26.73 14.92 -39.78
CA ASN A 79 -26.34 14.30 -41.04
C ASN A 79 -26.72 15.25 -42.19
N ALA A 80 -25.72 15.81 -42.87
CA ALA A 80 -25.90 16.80 -43.92
C ALA A 80 -25.89 16.21 -45.34
N SER A 81 -26.12 14.90 -45.47
CA SER A 81 -26.10 14.18 -46.75
C SER A 81 -27.07 14.81 -47.76
N GLY A 82 -26.53 15.21 -48.91
CA GLY A 82 -27.29 15.84 -49.99
C GLY A 82 -27.74 17.28 -49.73
N LEU A 83 -27.34 17.89 -48.60
CA LEU A 83 -27.70 19.26 -48.25
C LEU A 83 -26.67 20.30 -48.70
N SER A 84 -25.41 19.89 -48.96
CA SER A 84 -24.34 20.78 -49.39
C SER A 84 -24.20 22.03 -48.49
N THR A 85 -23.95 21.78 -47.20
CA THR A 85 -23.90 22.79 -46.14
C THR A 85 -22.94 22.34 -45.04
N TYR A 86 -22.46 23.28 -44.23
CA TYR A 86 -21.75 22.99 -42.98
C TYR A 86 -22.67 22.26 -41.99
N GLY A 87 -22.08 21.53 -41.03
CA GLY A 87 -22.84 20.90 -39.96
C GLY A 87 -23.24 21.91 -38.88
N ILE A 88 -22.25 22.53 -38.23
CA ILE A 88 -22.42 23.67 -37.33
C ILE A 88 -21.53 24.80 -37.81
N GLU A 89 -22.10 25.99 -37.91
CA GLU A 89 -21.42 27.21 -38.34
C GLU A 89 -21.66 28.32 -37.32
N ILE A 90 -20.59 28.92 -36.79
CA ILE A 90 -20.64 30.00 -35.81
C ILE A 90 -19.76 31.15 -36.27
N HIS A 91 -20.32 32.37 -36.25
CA HIS A 91 -19.61 33.58 -36.62
C HIS A 91 -19.72 34.67 -35.57
N ASN A 92 -18.69 35.51 -35.51
CA ASN A 92 -18.72 36.86 -34.93
C ASN A 92 -19.31 36.90 -33.52
N THR A 93 -18.78 36.09 -32.61
CA THR A 93 -19.26 36.04 -31.23
C THR A 93 -18.09 36.00 -30.24
N ASP A 94 -18.21 36.78 -29.18
CA ASP A 94 -17.36 36.73 -27.99
C ASP A 94 -18.11 36.15 -26.78
N ALA A 95 -19.34 35.67 -26.99
CA ALA A 95 -20.14 35.05 -25.96
C ALA A 95 -19.53 33.72 -25.53
N TYR A 96 -19.67 33.40 -24.25
CA TYR A 96 -19.25 32.10 -23.74
C TYR A 96 -20.24 31.03 -24.18
N PHE A 97 -19.77 29.97 -24.82
CA PHE A 97 -20.60 28.83 -25.21
C PHE A 97 -19.89 27.49 -25.03
N ILE A 98 -20.69 26.44 -24.89
CA ILE A 98 -20.28 25.04 -24.83
C ILE A 98 -20.99 24.30 -25.96
N LEU A 99 -20.21 23.66 -26.83
CA LEU A 99 -20.66 22.70 -27.83
C LEU A 99 -20.19 21.31 -27.40
N ARG A 100 -21.12 20.42 -27.04
CA ARG A 100 -20.70 19.07 -26.59
C ARG A 100 -21.56 17.92 -27.06
N ASN A 101 -20.98 16.73 -27.09
CA ASN A 101 -21.67 15.48 -27.45
C ASN A 101 -22.38 15.52 -28.82
N CYS A 102 -21.95 16.40 -29.73
CA CYS A 102 -22.56 16.52 -31.04
C CYS A 102 -21.88 15.55 -32.03
N THR A 103 -22.67 14.94 -32.90
CA THR A 103 -22.20 14.08 -34.00
C THR A 103 -22.51 14.73 -35.34
N ILE A 104 -21.48 15.00 -36.15
CA ILE A 104 -21.60 15.71 -37.43
C ILE A 104 -21.03 14.87 -38.57
N THR A 105 -21.85 14.65 -39.59
CA THR A 105 -21.44 13.81 -40.71
C THR A 105 -22.04 14.18 -42.06
N ASP A 106 -21.38 13.71 -43.12
CA ASP A 106 -21.81 13.76 -44.51
C ASP A 106 -22.06 15.19 -45.05
N CYS A 107 -21.27 16.18 -44.63
CA CYS A 107 -21.38 17.57 -45.11
C CYS A 107 -20.91 17.76 -46.58
N GLY A 108 -20.43 16.70 -47.23
CA GLY A 108 -19.99 16.75 -48.63
C GLY A 108 -18.76 17.64 -48.80
N THR A 109 -18.87 18.70 -49.60
CA THR A 109 -17.76 19.65 -49.84
C THR A 109 -17.60 20.70 -48.75
N TYR A 110 -18.36 20.59 -47.65
CA TYR A 110 -18.37 21.53 -46.54
C TYR A 110 -17.77 20.87 -45.29
N HIS A 111 -17.38 21.71 -44.33
CA HIS A 111 -16.72 21.29 -43.09
C HIS A 111 -17.75 20.80 -42.06
N GLY A 112 -17.33 19.94 -41.14
CA GLY A 112 -18.18 19.53 -40.03
C GLY A 112 -18.54 20.74 -39.18
N PHE A 113 -17.53 21.37 -38.58
CA PHE A 113 -17.64 22.65 -37.89
C PHE A 113 -16.93 23.77 -38.66
N LEU A 114 -17.58 24.94 -38.73
CA LEU A 114 -17.01 26.20 -39.18
C LEU A 114 -17.06 27.22 -38.03
N LEU A 115 -15.91 27.76 -37.63
CA LEU A 115 -15.84 28.90 -36.70
C LEU A 115 -15.14 30.06 -37.40
N GLN A 116 -15.74 31.24 -37.35
CA GLN A 116 -15.18 32.48 -37.88
C GLN A 116 -15.27 33.62 -36.89
N ASN A 117 -14.17 34.27 -36.53
CA ASN A 117 -14.15 35.38 -35.57
C ASN A 117 -14.94 35.02 -34.29
N VAL A 118 -14.58 33.89 -33.70
CA VAL A 118 -15.23 33.29 -32.53
C VAL A 118 -14.23 33.21 -31.38
N THR A 119 -14.62 33.68 -30.21
CA THR A 119 -13.81 33.58 -28.99
C THR A 119 -14.60 32.96 -27.83
N ASN A 120 -13.91 32.50 -26.79
CA ASN A 120 -14.51 31.95 -25.56
C ASN A 120 -15.35 30.67 -25.74
N GLY A 121 -15.19 29.95 -26.85
CA GLY A 121 -15.87 28.68 -27.10
C GLY A 121 -15.21 27.50 -26.40
N VAL A 122 -16.01 26.62 -25.81
CA VAL A 122 -15.60 25.29 -25.34
C VAL A 122 -16.28 24.22 -26.19
N ILE A 123 -15.49 23.45 -26.92
CA ILE A 123 -15.96 22.45 -27.86
C ILE A 123 -15.46 21.08 -27.41
N ASP A 124 -16.33 20.35 -26.74
CA ASP A 124 -15.96 19.18 -25.95
C ASP A 124 -16.67 17.90 -26.40
N ASN A 125 -15.94 16.81 -26.56
CA ASN A 125 -16.52 15.48 -26.78
C ASN A 125 -17.47 15.39 -28.00
N ASN A 126 -17.10 16.00 -29.13
CA ASN A 126 -17.86 15.92 -30.37
C ASN A 126 -17.24 14.88 -31.33
N THR A 127 -18.04 14.31 -32.23
CA THR A 127 -17.59 13.37 -33.27
C THR A 127 -17.85 13.94 -34.67
N LEU A 128 -16.81 14.11 -35.48
CA LEU A 128 -16.88 14.74 -36.80
C LEU A 128 -16.25 13.85 -37.87
N PHE A 129 -17.05 13.35 -38.81
CA PHE A 129 -16.58 12.41 -39.83
C PHE A 129 -17.28 12.49 -41.17
N ASN A 130 -16.64 12.01 -42.25
CA ASN A 130 -17.14 12.08 -43.64
C ASN A 130 -17.45 13.51 -44.12
N ASN A 131 -16.71 14.51 -43.63
CA ASN A 131 -16.84 15.92 -44.07
C ASN A 131 -15.62 16.33 -44.91
N LYS A 132 -15.63 17.55 -45.48
CA LYS A 132 -14.45 18.09 -46.17
C LYS A 132 -13.27 18.23 -45.22
N ASN A 133 -13.48 18.88 -44.07
CA ASN A 133 -12.58 18.87 -42.92
C ASN A 133 -13.44 18.61 -41.67
N GLY A 134 -12.85 18.12 -40.59
CA GLY A 134 -13.54 18.05 -39.31
C GLY A 134 -13.87 19.46 -38.81
N PHE A 135 -12.84 20.22 -38.49
CA PHE A 135 -12.91 21.62 -38.08
C PHE A 135 -12.26 22.53 -39.12
N TYR A 136 -12.92 23.65 -39.41
CA TYR A 136 -12.32 24.79 -40.09
C TYR A 136 -12.54 26.04 -39.24
N ILE A 137 -11.46 26.55 -38.66
CA ILE A 137 -11.43 27.65 -37.71
C ILE A 137 -10.59 28.75 -38.37
N TYR A 138 -11.16 29.93 -38.56
CA TYR A 138 -10.46 30.96 -39.30
C TYR A 138 -10.83 32.39 -38.87
N ASP A 139 -9.99 33.36 -39.25
CA ASP A 139 -10.24 34.80 -39.12
C ASP A 139 -10.43 35.22 -37.66
N GLN A 140 -9.33 35.35 -36.90
CA GLN A 140 -9.32 35.82 -35.50
C GLN A 140 -10.20 34.99 -34.55
N CYS A 141 -10.16 33.65 -34.69
CA CYS A 141 -10.78 32.77 -33.70
C CYS A 141 -9.84 32.51 -32.53
N ASP A 142 -9.93 33.33 -31.50
CA ASP A 142 -8.95 33.34 -30.40
C ASP A 142 -9.47 32.70 -29.11
N GLY A 143 -8.56 32.08 -28.36
CA GLY A 143 -8.83 31.66 -26.98
C GLY A 143 -9.91 30.58 -26.83
N ASN A 144 -10.17 29.78 -27.87
CA ASN A 144 -11.13 28.68 -27.81
C ASN A 144 -10.47 27.40 -27.29
N THR A 145 -11.27 26.53 -26.67
CA THR A 145 -10.84 25.21 -26.21
C THR A 145 -11.54 24.11 -27.00
N LEU A 146 -10.77 23.26 -27.66
CA LEU A 146 -11.22 22.03 -28.32
C LEU A 146 -10.71 20.84 -27.50
N SER A 147 -11.60 20.16 -26.80
CA SER A 147 -11.24 19.05 -25.92
C SER A 147 -11.97 17.75 -26.27
N ASN A 148 -11.29 16.60 -26.12
CA ASN A 148 -11.92 15.27 -26.19
C ASN A 148 -12.67 14.96 -27.49
N ASN A 149 -12.43 15.69 -28.58
CA ASN A 149 -13.16 15.49 -29.83
C ASN A 149 -12.57 14.31 -30.62
N ILE A 150 -13.43 13.60 -31.35
CA ILE A 150 -13.06 12.50 -32.26
C ILE A 150 -13.28 12.97 -33.69
N ILE A 151 -12.21 13.07 -34.47
CA ILE A 151 -12.25 13.60 -35.84
C ILE A 151 -11.67 12.57 -36.80
N HIS A 152 -12.50 11.98 -37.65
CA HIS A 152 -12.03 10.89 -38.50
C HIS A 152 -12.68 10.79 -39.87
N ASP A 153 -12.03 10.08 -40.78
CA ASP A 153 -12.55 9.78 -42.12
C ASP A 153 -13.05 11.02 -42.90
N ASN A 154 -12.54 12.22 -42.58
CA ASN A 154 -12.84 13.42 -43.35
C ASN A 154 -12.00 13.39 -44.64
N THR A 155 -12.63 13.72 -45.77
CA THR A 155 -12.00 13.54 -47.09
C THR A 155 -12.18 14.75 -47.98
N GLY A 156 -11.15 15.06 -48.77
CA GLY A 156 -11.24 16.13 -49.75
C GLY A 156 -10.17 16.04 -50.83
N SER A 157 -10.48 16.52 -52.04
CA SER A 157 -9.56 16.46 -53.18
C SER A 157 -8.97 17.81 -53.60
N GLY A 158 -9.40 18.91 -52.96
CA GLY A 158 -8.89 20.27 -53.20
C GLY A 158 -7.76 20.62 -52.23
N GLY A 159 -7.19 21.82 -52.35
CA GLY A 159 -6.28 22.32 -51.32
C GLY A 159 -7.02 22.52 -49.99
N TYR A 160 -6.29 22.43 -48.87
CA TYR A 160 -6.83 22.61 -47.51
C TYR A 160 -8.04 21.72 -47.22
N SER A 161 -7.99 20.46 -47.68
CA SER A 161 -9.11 19.53 -47.56
C SER A 161 -8.70 18.15 -47.06
N GLY A 162 -9.64 17.41 -46.47
CA GLY A 162 -9.35 16.17 -45.78
C GLY A 162 -8.55 16.35 -44.50
N ASN A 163 -8.53 17.55 -43.92
CA ASN A 163 -7.83 17.83 -42.67
C ASN A 163 -8.73 17.49 -41.47
N GLY A 164 -8.12 17.03 -40.38
CA GLY A 164 -8.82 16.85 -39.11
C GLY A 164 -9.25 18.20 -38.53
N ILE A 165 -8.27 18.97 -38.09
CA ILE A 165 -8.45 20.33 -37.57
C ILE A 165 -7.58 21.30 -38.37
N LEU A 166 -8.19 22.37 -38.89
CA LEU A 166 -7.49 23.44 -39.59
C LEU A 166 -7.80 24.79 -38.90
N LEU A 167 -6.77 25.43 -38.36
CA LEU A 167 -6.77 26.82 -37.89
C LEU A 167 -6.02 27.66 -38.94
N THR A 168 -6.59 28.80 -39.33
CA THR A 168 -5.94 29.72 -40.29
C THR A 168 -6.29 31.18 -40.03
N ASP A 169 -5.48 32.10 -40.54
CA ASP A 169 -5.79 33.53 -40.60
C ASP A 169 -5.95 34.13 -39.18
N ASP A 170 -4.82 34.25 -38.47
CA ASP A 170 -4.71 34.92 -37.17
C ASP A 170 -5.52 34.26 -36.03
N CYS A 171 -5.59 32.92 -35.94
CA CYS A 171 -6.25 32.23 -34.82
C CYS A 171 -5.28 31.98 -33.67
N VAL A 172 -5.36 32.77 -32.60
CA VAL A 172 -4.32 32.87 -31.55
C VAL A 172 -4.78 32.30 -30.21
N GLY A 173 -3.86 31.64 -29.49
CA GLY A 173 -4.09 31.27 -28.09
C GLY A 173 -5.15 30.21 -27.86
N ASN A 174 -5.45 29.37 -28.87
CA ASN A 174 -6.40 28.27 -28.74
C ASN A 174 -5.77 27.05 -28.05
N THR A 175 -6.58 26.28 -27.34
CA THR A 175 -6.18 25.04 -26.67
C THR A 175 -6.82 23.84 -27.35
N LEU A 176 -6.02 22.95 -27.92
CA LEU A 176 -6.44 21.68 -28.50
C LEU A 176 -5.90 20.57 -27.60
N ILE A 177 -6.77 19.99 -26.77
CA ILE A 177 -6.37 19.01 -25.75
C ILE A 177 -7.11 17.67 -25.87
N ASN A 178 -6.38 16.57 -25.76
CA ASN A 178 -6.95 15.22 -25.71
C ASN A 178 -7.89 14.87 -26.89
N ASN A 179 -7.64 15.42 -28.08
CA ASN A 179 -8.43 15.08 -29.27
C ASN A 179 -7.85 13.84 -29.95
N THR A 180 -8.73 13.03 -30.54
CA THR A 180 -8.37 11.81 -31.30
C THR A 180 -8.66 12.04 -32.79
N ILE A 181 -7.62 12.09 -33.62
CA ILE A 181 -7.70 12.54 -35.02
C ILE A 181 -7.10 11.49 -35.94
N TYR A 182 -7.93 10.83 -36.76
CA TYR A 182 -7.43 9.71 -37.56
C TYR A 182 -8.11 9.44 -38.90
N ASN A 183 -7.42 8.75 -39.80
CA ASN A 183 -7.91 8.39 -41.14
C ASN A 183 -8.40 9.57 -42.00
N ASN A 184 -8.06 10.82 -41.66
CA ASN A 184 -8.43 11.95 -42.48
C ASN A 184 -7.57 11.94 -43.76
N THR A 185 -8.20 12.11 -44.92
CA THR A 185 -7.59 11.80 -46.22
C THR A 185 -7.68 12.98 -47.18
N GLY A 186 -6.51 13.55 -47.48
CA GLY A 186 -6.28 14.53 -48.53
C GLY A 186 -6.00 13.85 -49.88
N GLY A 187 -6.66 14.33 -50.93
CA GLY A 187 -6.40 13.93 -52.31
C GLY A 187 -5.10 14.54 -52.84
N SER A 188 -5.11 14.99 -54.08
CA SER A 188 -3.94 15.59 -54.75
C SER A 188 -3.76 17.08 -54.49
N GLY A 189 -4.64 17.71 -53.71
CA GLY A 189 -4.50 19.12 -53.33
C GLY A 189 -3.42 19.31 -52.28
N ASP A 190 -2.74 20.44 -52.31
CA ASP A 190 -1.71 20.78 -51.32
C ASP A 190 -2.35 21.09 -49.96
N TYR A 191 -1.57 21.09 -48.87
CA TYR A 191 -2.04 21.42 -47.52
C TYR A 191 -3.22 20.54 -47.05
N SER A 192 -3.24 19.26 -47.44
CA SER A 192 -4.41 18.40 -47.33
C SER A 192 -4.12 17.10 -46.60
N GLY A 193 -5.13 16.50 -45.96
CA GLY A 193 -4.94 15.23 -45.26
C GLY A 193 -4.11 15.33 -43.98
N ASN A 194 -3.92 16.52 -43.43
CA ASN A 194 -3.16 16.72 -42.20
C ASN A 194 -4.05 16.46 -40.97
N GLY A 195 -3.47 15.95 -39.89
CA GLY A 195 -4.18 15.75 -38.63
C GLY A 195 -4.62 17.08 -38.03
N ILE A 196 -3.64 17.86 -37.57
CA ILE A 196 -3.83 19.25 -37.12
C ILE A 196 -2.96 20.16 -38.00
N GLN A 197 -3.55 21.24 -38.51
CA GLN A 197 -2.84 22.25 -39.28
C GLN A 197 -3.08 23.64 -38.71
N LEU A 198 -2.00 24.34 -38.38
CA LEU A 198 -1.95 25.76 -38.06
C LEU A 198 -1.35 26.50 -39.26
N ASN A 199 -2.00 27.56 -39.73
CA ASN A 199 -1.62 28.25 -40.95
C ASN A 199 -1.79 29.77 -40.79
N ASP A 200 -0.88 30.56 -41.33
CA ASP A 200 -1.03 32.03 -41.43
C ASP A 200 -1.27 32.73 -40.07
N HIS A 201 -0.20 32.97 -39.32
CA HIS A 201 -0.20 33.72 -38.05
C HIS A 201 -1.07 33.09 -36.94
N CYS A 202 -1.19 31.76 -36.92
CA CYS A 202 -1.83 31.04 -35.82
C CYS A 202 -0.84 30.83 -34.67
N ASP A 203 -0.71 31.88 -33.85
CA ASP A 203 0.33 31.97 -32.81
C ASP A 203 -0.17 31.50 -31.43
N GLU A 204 0.78 31.17 -30.56
CA GLU A 204 0.55 30.91 -29.11
C GLU A 204 -0.49 29.81 -28.81
N ASN A 205 -0.77 28.91 -29.76
CA ASN A 205 -1.71 27.82 -29.56
C ASN A 205 -1.05 26.67 -28.77
N THR A 206 -1.86 26.01 -27.93
CA THR A 206 -1.44 24.85 -27.14
C THR A 206 -2.07 23.58 -27.68
N LEU A 207 -1.24 22.64 -28.14
CA LEU A 207 -1.64 21.31 -28.60
C LEU A 207 -1.10 20.28 -27.61
N SER A 208 -1.98 19.73 -26.78
CA SER A 208 -1.56 18.81 -25.71
C SER A 208 -2.34 17.49 -25.69
N GLN A 209 -1.65 16.39 -25.42
CA GLN A 209 -2.28 15.06 -25.22
C GLN A 209 -3.11 14.57 -26.41
N ASN A 210 -2.92 15.11 -27.61
CA ASN A 210 -3.69 14.68 -28.78
C ASN A 210 -3.13 13.37 -29.34
N THR A 211 -4.02 12.50 -29.83
CA THR A 211 -3.66 11.25 -30.51
C THR A 211 -3.97 11.38 -32.00
N ILE A 212 -2.94 11.38 -32.85
CA ILE A 212 -3.05 11.74 -34.28
C ILE A 212 -2.44 10.64 -35.14
N TYR A 213 -3.26 9.92 -35.92
CA TYR A 213 -2.75 8.76 -36.65
C TYR A 213 -3.45 8.39 -37.94
N ASN A 214 -2.75 7.67 -38.82
CA ASN A 214 -3.26 7.20 -40.11
C ASN A 214 -3.84 8.32 -41.01
N ASN A 215 -3.48 9.58 -40.80
CA ASN A 215 -3.92 10.64 -41.71
C ASN A 215 -3.07 10.56 -42.98
N THR A 216 -3.69 10.76 -44.14
CA THR A 216 -3.03 10.51 -45.43
C THR A 216 -3.21 11.68 -46.39
N GLY A 217 -2.20 11.99 -47.19
CA GLY A 217 -2.28 13.08 -48.14
C GLY A 217 -1.31 12.93 -49.30
N ASN A 218 -1.73 13.25 -50.54
CA ASN A 218 -0.89 13.04 -51.74
C ASN A 218 -0.28 14.33 -52.31
N GLY A 219 -0.80 15.51 -51.95
CA GLY A 219 -0.27 16.80 -52.38
C GLY A 219 1.00 17.23 -51.64
N MET A 220 1.51 18.42 -51.95
CA MET A 220 2.59 19.03 -51.14
C MET A 220 2.07 19.37 -49.75
N TYR A 221 2.94 19.33 -48.72
CA TYR A 221 2.56 19.69 -47.35
C TYR A 221 1.35 18.90 -46.82
N SER A 222 1.25 17.63 -47.18
CA SER A 222 0.04 16.82 -47.00
C SER A 222 0.31 15.52 -46.25
N GLY A 223 -0.70 15.01 -45.55
CA GLY A 223 -0.59 13.75 -44.81
C GLY A 223 0.30 13.83 -43.57
N ASN A 224 0.57 15.03 -43.05
CA ASN A 224 1.38 15.21 -41.85
C ASN A 224 0.51 15.04 -40.59
N GLY A 225 1.12 14.65 -39.47
CA GLY A 225 0.43 14.57 -38.17
C GLY A 225 0.04 15.97 -37.67
N ILE A 226 1.04 16.78 -37.32
CA ILE A 226 0.88 18.20 -36.99
C ILE A 226 1.68 19.04 -37.98
N PHE A 227 1.09 20.13 -38.47
CA PHE A 227 1.69 21.00 -39.46
C PHE A 227 1.53 22.48 -39.11
N LEU A 228 2.64 23.20 -38.97
CA LEU A 228 2.73 24.65 -38.75
C LEU A 228 3.38 25.30 -39.97
N VAL A 229 2.75 26.36 -40.49
CA VAL A 229 3.18 27.02 -41.74
C VAL A 229 2.75 28.49 -41.78
N LEU A 230 3.53 29.32 -42.48
CA LEU A 230 3.28 30.75 -42.67
C LEU A 230 3.17 31.49 -41.33
N TYR A 231 4.31 31.71 -40.68
CA TYR A 231 4.38 32.55 -39.48
C TYR A 231 3.59 32.06 -38.27
N CYS A 232 3.51 30.74 -38.04
CA CYS A 232 2.86 30.19 -36.84
C CYS A 232 3.89 30.06 -35.70
N ASN A 233 3.91 31.06 -34.81
CA ASN A 233 4.96 31.26 -33.82
C ASN A 233 4.51 30.97 -32.38
N GLY A 234 5.47 30.64 -31.52
CA GLY A 234 5.22 30.55 -30.07
C GLY A 234 4.25 29.45 -29.65
N ASN A 235 3.98 28.46 -30.50
CA ASN A 235 3.05 27.38 -30.20
C ASN A 235 3.71 26.32 -29.29
N THR A 236 2.90 25.71 -28.44
CA THR A 236 3.32 24.64 -27.52
C THR A 236 2.71 23.31 -27.92
N LEU A 237 3.54 22.34 -28.29
CA LEU A 237 3.14 20.98 -28.63
C LEU A 237 3.70 20.03 -27.56
N THR A 238 2.84 19.52 -26.67
CA THR A 238 3.30 18.70 -25.56
C THR A 238 2.51 17.40 -25.35
N ASN A 239 3.19 16.31 -25.02
CA ASN A 239 2.56 15.02 -24.72
C ASN A 239 1.65 14.46 -25.85
N ASN A 240 1.87 14.85 -27.11
CA ASN A 240 1.07 14.33 -28.23
C ASN A 240 1.60 12.97 -28.69
N THR A 241 0.70 12.10 -29.14
CA THR A 241 1.04 10.78 -29.72
C THR A 241 0.71 10.78 -31.22
N ILE A 242 1.73 10.70 -32.08
CA ILE A 242 1.62 10.97 -33.53
C ILE A 242 2.23 9.81 -34.32
N TYR A 243 1.41 9.06 -35.06
CA TYR A 243 1.92 7.86 -35.73
C TYR A 243 1.22 7.43 -37.00
N ASN A 244 1.92 6.66 -37.84
CA ASN A 244 1.40 6.10 -39.09
C ASN A 244 0.80 7.14 -40.08
N ASN A 245 1.10 8.43 -39.93
CA ASN A 245 0.65 9.43 -40.89
C ASN A 245 1.44 9.24 -42.18
N THR A 246 0.77 9.36 -43.32
CA THR A 246 1.29 8.89 -44.61
C THR A 246 1.22 9.96 -45.69
N GLY A 247 2.39 10.37 -46.17
CA GLY A 247 2.59 11.20 -47.33
C GLY A 247 2.66 10.37 -48.60
N GLY A 248 1.91 10.76 -49.62
CA GLY A 248 1.96 10.20 -50.96
C GLY A 248 3.13 10.75 -51.78
N SER A 249 2.88 11.13 -53.04
CA SER A 249 3.94 11.60 -53.95
C SER A 249 4.43 13.03 -53.72
N GLY A 250 3.76 13.80 -52.86
CA GLY A 250 4.12 15.20 -52.60
C GLY A 250 5.38 15.35 -51.75
N ILE A 251 6.01 16.52 -51.84
CA ILE A 251 7.13 16.91 -50.97
C ILE A 251 6.60 17.49 -49.65
N TYR A 252 7.42 17.45 -48.59
CA TYR A 252 7.01 17.88 -47.24
C TYR A 252 5.78 17.10 -46.72
N SER A 253 5.70 15.82 -47.07
CA SER A 253 4.52 14.98 -46.83
C SER A 253 4.83 13.84 -45.87
N GLY A 254 3.82 13.44 -45.09
CA GLY A 254 3.94 12.28 -44.22
C GLY A 254 4.90 12.42 -43.05
N ASN A 255 5.25 13.65 -42.67
CA ASN A 255 6.03 13.90 -41.46
C ASN A 255 5.14 13.77 -40.22
N GLY A 256 5.72 13.36 -39.09
CA GLY A 256 5.01 13.38 -37.82
C GLY A 256 4.64 14.81 -37.42
N ILE A 257 5.66 15.66 -37.28
CA ILE A 257 5.52 17.09 -37.02
C ILE A 257 6.31 17.87 -38.08
N LEU A 258 5.68 18.89 -38.67
CA LEU A 258 6.25 19.70 -39.74
C LEU A 258 6.14 21.20 -39.38
N LEU A 259 7.28 21.90 -39.34
CA LEU A 259 7.35 23.35 -39.16
C LEU A 259 8.02 23.97 -40.38
N VAL A 260 7.36 24.92 -41.05
CA VAL A 260 7.92 25.59 -42.22
C VAL A 260 7.54 27.06 -42.31
N GLU A 261 8.23 27.79 -43.18
CA GLU A 261 7.86 29.15 -43.64
C GLU A 261 7.67 30.14 -42.47
N ASP A 262 8.77 30.40 -41.78
CA ASP A 262 8.96 31.30 -40.65
C ASP A 262 8.07 30.96 -39.43
N SER A 263 7.86 29.66 -39.17
CA SER A 263 7.17 29.18 -37.96
C SER A 263 8.18 28.98 -36.82
N ASP A 264 8.40 30.04 -36.06
CA ASP A 264 9.52 30.22 -35.15
C ASP A 264 9.08 30.14 -33.67
N GLU A 265 10.05 30.06 -32.75
CA GLU A 265 9.82 30.11 -31.29
C GLU A 265 8.86 29.03 -30.74
N ASN A 266 8.64 27.93 -31.47
CA ASN A 266 7.74 26.86 -31.03
C ASN A 266 8.45 25.89 -30.08
N THR A 267 7.70 25.38 -29.09
CA THR A 267 8.19 24.40 -28.11
C THR A 267 7.52 23.04 -28.31
N LEU A 268 8.33 22.02 -28.56
CA LEU A 268 7.90 20.63 -28.71
C LEU A 268 8.49 19.80 -27.57
N SER A 269 7.66 19.35 -26.64
CA SER A 269 8.13 18.56 -25.49
C SER A 269 7.36 17.27 -25.24
N ASN A 270 8.05 16.20 -24.85
CA ASN A 270 7.44 14.93 -24.44
C ASN A 270 6.49 14.31 -25.50
N ASN A 271 6.67 14.62 -26.79
CA ASN A 271 5.83 14.04 -27.84
C ASN A 271 6.34 12.65 -28.23
N MET A 272 5.43 11.72 -28.50
CA MET A 272 5.73 10.40 -29.04
C MET A 272 5.42 10.37 -30.53
N VAL A 273 6.44 10.25 -31.38
CA VAL A 273 6.31 10.36 -32.85
C VAL A 273 6.90 9.14 -33.55
N TYR A 274 6.07 8.30 -34.16
CA TYR A 274 6.56 7.04 -34.69
C TYR A 274 5.88 6.51 -35.96
N ASN A 275 6.60 5.70 -36.73
CA ASN A 275 6.09 5.02 -37.93
C ASN A 275 5.45 5.95 -38.99
N ASN A 276 5.78 7.23 -39.01
CA ASN A 276 5.27 8.13 -40.05
C ASN A 276 6.02 7.86 -41.37
N THR A 277 5.27 7.85 -42.46
CA THR A 277 5.75 7.41 -43.77
C THR A 277 5.61 8.50 -44.81
N GLY A 278 6.67 8.79 -45.56
CA GLY A 278 6.67 9.83 -46.58
C GLY A 278 6.92 9.30 -47.98
N GLY A 279 6.66 10.16 -48.98
CA GLY A 279 7.09 9.96 -50.36
C GLY A 279 8.61 10.02 -50.55
N ALA A 280 9.07 10.08 -51.80
CA ALA A 280 10.49 10.15 -52.10
C ALA A 280 11.08 11.54 -51.82
N GLY A 281 12.14 11.60 -51.00
CA GLY A 281 12.90 12.82 -50.72
C GLY A 281 13.23 12.96 -49.23
N TYR A 282 14.25 13.74 -48.88
CA TYR A 282 14.69 13.92 -47.49
C TYR A 282 13.72 14.78 -46.65
N CYS A 283 12.81 15.51 -47.29
CA CYS A 283 11.84 16.39 -46.64
C CYS A 283 10.51 15.71 -46.28
N SER A 284 10.38 14.40 -46.52
CA SER A 284 9.15 13.64 -46.28
C SER A 284 9.41 12.47 -45.34
N GLY A 285 8.39 12.08 -44.56
CA GLY A 285 8.44 10.89 -43.72
C GLY A 285 9.29 11.01 -42.47
N ASN A 286 9.73 12.21 -42.10
CA ASN A 286 10.53 12.44 -40.90
C ASN A 286 9.65 12.39 -39.64
N GLY A 287 10.25 12.14 -38.48
CA GLY A 287 9.58 12.35 -37.19
C GLY A 287 9.23 13.82 -37.01
N ILE A 288 10.25 14.68 -36.98
CA ILE A 288 10.14 16.14 -36.94
C ILE A 288 10.95 16.73 -38.10
N PHE A 289 10.34 17.61 -38.90
CA PHE A 289 11.02 18.30 -40.00
C PHE A 289 10.85 19.83 -39.91
N LEU A 290 11.94 20.55 -40.17
CA LEU A 290 12.00 22.01 -40.18
C LEU A 290 12.56 22.55 -41.50
N TYR A 291 11.94 23.64 -42.00
CA TYR A 291 12.42 24.38 -43.17
C TYR A 291 12.01 25.85 -43.13
N LEU A 292 12.99 26.77 -43.10
CA LEU A 292 12.72 28.20 -42.84
C LEU A 292 11.99 28.36 -41.50
N SER A 293 12.60 27.91 -40.40
CA SER A 293 11.97 27.96 -39.08
C SER A 293 13.08 27.99 -38.02
N ASP A 294 13.08 29.05 -37.22
CA ASP A 294 14.15 29.48 -36.34
C ASP A 294 13.69 29.45 -34.87
N ASP A 295 14.65 29.42 -33.94
CA ASP A 295 14.39 29.57 -32.50
C ASP A 295 13.43 28.52 -31.88
N ASN A 296 13.24 27.36 -32.52
CA ASN A 296 12.40 26.30 -31.96
C ASN A 296 13.15 25.42 -30.95
N VAL A 297 12.41 24.86 -29.99
CA VAL A 297 12.93 24.07 -28.87
C VAL A 297 12.31 22.67 -28.84
N PHE A 298 13.15 21.63 -28.83
CA PHE A 298 12.75 20.23 -28.77
C PHE A 298 13.29 19.57 -27.50
N ILE A 299 12.41 19.12 -26.60
CA ILE A 299 12.82 18.56 -25.30
C ILE A 299 12.14 17.21 -25.06
N ARG A 300 12.90 16.15 -24.74
CA ARG A 300 12.31 14.86 -24.29
C ARG A 300 11.30 14.23 -25.26
N ASN A 301 11.40 14.48 -26.56
CA ASN A 301 10.55 13.82 -27.53
C ASN A 301 11.08 12.40 -27.81
N LYS A 302 10.16 11.45 -27.94
CA LYS A 302 10.42 10.04 -28.28
C LYS A 302 10.08 9.80 -29.75
N ILE A 303 11.10 9.62 -30.60
CA ILE A 303 10.96 9.59 -32.06
C ILE A 303 11.44 8.24 -32.61
N ILE A 304 10.55 7.47 -33.20
CA ILE A 304 10.82 6.04 -33.45
C ILE A 304 10.38 5.57 -34.84
N SER A 305 11.25 4.88 -35.57
CA SER A 305 10.91 4.10 -36.78
C SER A 305 10.18 4.91 -37.86
N ASN A 306 10.55 6.17 -38.07
CA ASN A 306 10.00 6.98 -39.17
C ASN A 306 10.77 6.66 -40.46
N THR A 307 10.12 6.79 -41.63
CA THR A 307 10.78 6.43 -42.91
C THR A 307 11.88 7.42 -43.34
N GLY A 308 11.78 8.67 -42.90
CA GLY A 308 12.79 9.71 -43.00
C GLY A 308 13.57 9.84 -41.69
N TYR A 309 14.23 10.97 -41.49
CA TYR A 309 15.03 11.24 -40.29
C TYR A 309 14.17 11.36 -39.03
N GLY A 310 14.78 11.18 -37.86
CA GLY A 310 14.09 11.39 -36.58
C GLY A 310 13.77 12.87 -36.40
N ILE A 311 14.82 13.70 -36.45
CA ILE A 311 14.72 15.15 -36.53
C ILE A 311 15.53 15.61 -37.74
N ASN A 312 14.94 16.42 -38.62
CA ASN A 312 15.66 16.97 -39.77
C ASN A 312 15.46 18.48 -39.85
N VAL A 313 16.59 19.17 -39.71
CA VAL A 313 16.66 20.63 -39.76
C VAL A 313 17.29 21.03 -41.09
N SER A 314 16.51 21.65 -41.97
CA SER A 314 16.97 22.07 -43.30
C SER A 314 17.57 23.48 -43.25
N THR A 315 18.89 23.55 -43.14
CA THR A 315 19.63 24.69 -42.56
C THR A 315 20.23 25.71 -43.53
N SER A 316 19.97 25.68 -44.85
CA SER A 316 20.40 26.82 -45.70
C SER A 316 19.72 28.13 -45.32
N THR A 317 18.70 28.06 -44.45
CA THR A 317 17.83 29.16 -44.04
C THR A 317 17.21 28.94 -42.64
N CYS A 318 17.83 28.11 -41.77
CA CYS A 318 17.40 27.93 -40.37
C CYS A 318 18.51 28.30 -39.37
N SER A 319 18.16 28.99 -38.28
CA SER A 319 19.05 29.50 -37.21
C SER A 319 18.58 29.06 -35.81
N ASP A 320 19.50 28.94 -34.86
CA ASP A 320 19.23 29.02 -33.41
C ASP A 320 18.17 28.04 -32.83
N ASN A 321 17.98 26.89 -33.48
CA ASN A 321 17.11 25.82 -32.98
C ASN A 321 17.85 24.94 -31.94
N ASN A 322 17.15 24.53 -30.87
CA ASN A 322 17.75 23.81 -29.74
C ASN A 322 17.11 22.42 -29.51
N VAL A 323 17.93 21.38 -29.41
CA VAL A 323 17.50 19.97 -29.27
C VAL A 323 18.13 19.36 -28.03
N PHE A 324 17.31 19.09 -27.00
CA PHE A 324 17.76 18.59 -25.69
C PHE A 324 17.04 17.30 -25.27
N TYR A 325 17.78 16.31 -24.76
CA TYR A 325 17.19 15.12 -24.11
C TYR A 325 16.23 14.31 -24.99
N ASN A 326 16.40 14.33 -26.32
CA ASN A 326 15.47 13.64 -27.24
C ASN A 326 15.94 12.20 -27.49
N LEU A 327 14.99 11.28 -27.53
CA LEU A 327 15.25 9.85 -27.66
C LEU A 327 14.84 9.37 -29.04
N ILE A 328 15.80 8.82 -29.80
CA ILE A 328 15.62 8.50 -31.22
C ILE A 328 15.99 7.02 -31.44
N TRP A 329 15.11 6.23 -32.08
CA TRP A 329 15.33 4.78 -32.25
C TRP A 329 14.78 4.18 -33.56
N GLN A 330 15.46 3.16 -34.09
CA GLN A 330 15.09 2.41 -35.29
C GLN A 330 14.79 0.92 -34.99
N ASN A 331 13.65 0.41 -35.47
CA ASN A 331 13.50 -1.02 -35.75
C ASN A 331 14.13 -1.34 -37.12
N ASN A 332 15.37 -1.84 -37.15
CA ASN A 332 15.84 -2.96 -38.01
C ASN A 332 17.37 -2.96 -38.22
N ASN A 333 17.97 -4.13 -37.99
CA ASN A 333 19.39 -4.51 -38.17
C ASN A 333 19.95 -4.40 -39.61
N GLU A 334 19.67 -3.34 -40.37
CA GLU A 334 20.29 -3.10 -41.69
C GLU A 334 20.84 -1.65 -41.80
N LEU A 335 22.17 -1.51 -41.75
CA LEU A 335 22.90 -0.25 -42.04
C LEU A 335 22.74 0.17 -43.52
N PRO A 336 22.87 1.47 -43.86
CA PRO A 336 22.31 2.66 -43.24
C PRO A 336 21.33 3.32 -44.24
N VAL A 337 20.05 3.43 -43.90
CA VAL A 337 19.22 4.47 -44.52
C VAL A 337 19.24 5.64 -43.55
N GLN A 338 19.20 6.84 -44.11
CA GLN A 338 19.16 8.15 -43.45
C GLN A 338 18.00 8.34 -42.45
N SER A 339 17.45 7.30 -41.86
CA SER A 339 16.26 7.33 -41.03
C SER A 339 16.62 7.29 -39.55
N ASP A 340 15.92 8.10 -38.75
CA ASP A 340 16.08 8.19 -37.29
C ASP A 340 17.48 8.64 -36.79
N GLN A 341 18.10 9.58 -37.50
CA GLN A 341 19.17 10.42 -36.97
C GLN A 341 18.68 11.86 -36.85
N VAL A 342 19.44 12.70 -36.15
CA VAL A 342 19.36 14.14 -36.40
C VAL A 342 20.14 14.46 -37.67
N LEU A 343 19.45 14.96 -38.69
CA LEU A 343 20.10 15.52 -39.87
C LEU A 343 20.24 17.03 -39.74
N ASP A 344 21.49 17.48 -39.86
CA ASP A 344 21.85 18.87 -40.09
C ASP A 344 22.54 19.01 -41.45
N LEU A 345 22.00 19.86 -42.32
CA LEU A 345 22.51 20.11 -43.68
C LEU A 345 23.32 21.42 -43.82
N GLY A 346 23.88 22.02 -42.74
CA GLY A 346 24.32 23.44 -42.77
C GLY A 346 25.56 23.84 -41.96
N THR A 347 25.74 25.16 -41.82
CA THR A 347 26.92 25.84 -41.25
C THR A 347 26.62 26.67 -39.99
N ASN A 348 25.41 26.58 -39.43
CA ASN A 348 24.92 27.37 -38.29
C ASN A 348 24.99 26.58 -36.97
N THR A 349 24.84 27.27 -35.83
CA THR A 349 24.94 26.68 -34.50
C THR A 349 23.62 26.00 -34.11
N ILE A 350 23.59 24.67 -34.15
CA ILE A 350 22.56 23.86 -33.48
C ILE A 350 23.20 23.28 -32.21
N TRP A 351 22.49 23.37 -31.08
CA TRP A 351 22.91 22.75 -29.83
C TRP A 351 22.24 21.38 -29.70
N TYR A 352 23.07 20.34 -29.64
CA TYR A 352 22.66 18.98 -29.32
C TYR A 352 23.20 18.63 -27.95
N GLU A 353 22.32 18.32 -27.01
CA GLU A 353 22.69 17.69 -25.75
C GLU A 353 21.79 16.49 -25.50
N ASN A 354 22.39 15.40 -25.01
CA ASN A 354 21.67 14.27 -24.45
C ASN A 354 20.69 13.62 -25.43
N ILE A 355 21.20 13.26 -26.62
CA ILE A 355 20.46 12.45 -27.59
C ILE A 355 20.86 10.99 -27.35
N TYR A 356 19.93 10.23 -26.79
CA TYR A 356 20.18 8.85 -26.40
C TYR A 356 19.61 7.87 -27.42
N ASP A 357 20.24 6.70 -27.50
CA ASP A 357 19.68 5.53 -28.19
C ASP A 357 18.85 4.73 -27.19
N TRP A 358 17.62 4.39 -27.56
CA TRP A 358 16.65 3.65 -26.73
C TRP A 358 17.17 2.29 -26.23
N GLN A 359 18.09 1.65 -26.96
CA GLN A 359 18.58 0.30 -26.65
C GLN A 359 19.96 0.26 -26.00
N ILE A 360 20.53 1.42 -25.68
CA ILE A 360 21.77 1.49 -24.92
C ILE A 360 21.41 1.61 -23.45
N ASP A 361 22.22 1.01 -22.59
CA ASP A 361 22.30 1.24 -21.15
C ASP A 361 23.51 2.17 -20.98
N SER A 362 23.26 3.45 -20.71
CA SER A 362 24.28 4.50 -20.88
C SER A 362 25.14 4.72 -19.63
N ASP A 363 24.64 4.43 -18.43
CA ASP A 363 25.38 4.50 -17.16
C ASP A 363 25.80 3.13 -16.60
N GLY A 364 25.23 2.03 -17.09
CA GLY A 364 25.60 0.66 -16.73
C GLY A 364 24.94 0.15 -15.46
N ASP A 365 23.82 0.72 -15.03
CA ASP A 365 23.04 0.31 -13.85
C ASP A 365 22.20 -0.96 -14.10
N GLY A 366 22.04 -1.34 -15.37
CA GLY A 366 21.28 -2.52 -15.82
C GLY A 366 19.92 -2.22 -16.45
N LEU A 367 19.51 -0.95 -16.52
CA LEU A 367 18.37 -0.46 -17.26
C LEU A 367 18.80 0.08 -18.63
N LEU A 368 17.99 -0.14 -19.66
CA LEU A 368 18.20 0.55 -20.94
C LEU A 368 17.68 2.00 -20.83
N ASN A 369 18.27 2.94 -21.57
CA ASN A 369 17.82 4.34 -21.68
C ASN A 369 16.31 4.47 -21.94
N GLY A 370 15.75 3.51 -22.70
CA GLY A 370 14.32 3.45 -22.95
C GLY A 370 13.47 3.02 -21.74
N GLU A 371 13.99 2.13 -20.91
CA GLU A 371 13.39 1.69 -19.64
C GLU A 371 13.46 2.80 -18.61
N GLU A 372 14.61 3.46 -18.47
CA GLU A 372 14.83 4.59 -17.56
C GLU A 372 13.87 5.74 -17.84
N VAL A 373 13.77 6.17 -19.11
CA VAL A 373 12.78 7.18 -19.52
C VAL A 373 11.33 6.76 -19.23
N SER A 374 11.04 5.44 -19.23
CA SER A 374 9.71 4.95 -18.90
C SER A 374 9.44 4.92 -17.39
N LEU A 375 10.49 4.78 -16.57
CA LEU A 375 10.48 4.80 -15.11
C LEU A 375 10.57 6.23 -14.55
N GLY A 376 11.11 7.16 -15.34
CA GLY A 376 11.33 8.55 -14.94
C GLY A 376 12.76 8.85 -14.46
N THR A 377 13.65 7.85 -14.48
CA THR A 377 15.07 7.96 -14.13
C THR A 377 15.90 8.58 -15.28
N ASP A 378 17.12 9.04 -14.99
CA ASP A 378 18.00 9.69 -15.96
C ASP A 378 18.96 8.67 -16.61
N PRO A 379 18.92 8.46 -17.94
CA PRO A 379 19.78 7.54 -18.71
C PRO A 379 21.30 7.59 -18.51
N VAL A 380 21.82 8.52 -17.72
CA VAL A 380 23.25 8.70 -17.49
C VAL A 380 23.59 8.84 -16.01
N ASP A 381 22.62 8.63 -15.14
CA ASP A 381 22.76 8.74 -13.70
C ASP A 381 22.30 7.43 -13.05
N PRO A 382 23.22 6.55 -12.65
CA PRO A 382 22.89 5.19 -12.25
C PRO A 382 22.23 5.10 -10.86
N ASP A 383 22.02 6.22 -10.16
CA ASP A 383 21.55 6.37 -8.78
C ASP A 383 20.84 7.74 -8.68
N CYS A 384 19.54 7.76 -9.00
CA CYS A 384 18.80 9.00 -9.26
C CYS A 384 18.34 9.75 -8.01
N ASP A 385 18.21 9.08 -6.86
CA ASP A 385 17.85 9.69 -5.58
C ASP A 385 19.04 9.85 -4.61
N ASP A 386 20.24 9.43 -5.04
CA ASP A 386 21.51 9.57 -4.31
C ASP A 386 21.52 8.78 -2.98
N ASP A 387 20.85 7.63 -2.89
CA ASP A 387 20.75 6.79 -1.68
C ASP A 387 21.86 5.70 -1.56
N ASP A 388 22.78 5.63 -2.53
CA ASP A 388 23.82 4.61 -2.73
C ASP A 388 23.31 3.25 -3.29
N LEU A 389 22.04 3.12 -3.68
CA LEU A 389 21.51 2.06 -4.53
C LEU A 389 21.46 2.51 -5.99
N GLN A 390 21.51 1.54 -6.91
CA GLN A 390 21.42 1.87 -8.34
C GLN A 390 19.99 1.67 -8.83
N ASP A 391 19.51 2.49 -9.75
CA ASP A 391 18.11 2.43 -10.21
C ASP A 391 17.73 1.02 -10.68
N GLY A 392 18.58 0.39 -11.49
CA GLY A 392 18.40 -0.99 -11.94
C GLY A 392 18.45 -2.04 -10.82
N PHE A 393 19.18 -1.78 -9.74
CA PHE A 393 19.18 -2.64 -8.54
C PHE A 393 17.85 -2.50 -7.80
N GLU A 394 17.38 -1.29 -7.58
CA GLU A 394 16.17 -0.97 -6.85
C GLU A 394 14.93 -1.55 -7.51
N ILE A 395 14.79 -1.36 -8.82
CA ILE A 395 13.71 -1.96 -9.62
C ILE A 395 13.68 -3.49 -9.46
N ASN A 396 14.85 -4.13 -9.35
CA ASN A 396 14.93 -5.58 -9.13
C ASN A 396 14.64 -6.00 -7.68
N HIS A 397 14.76 -5.11 -6.70
CA HIS A 397 14.45 -5.36 -5.28
C HIS A 397 13.06 -4.85 -4.86
N GLY A 398 12.39 -4.07 -5.73
CA GLY A 398 11.03 -3.60 -5.53
C GLY A 398 10.94 -2.22 -4.85
N THR A 399 12.06 -1.55 -4.64
CA THR A 399 12.16 -0.17 -4.16
C THR A 399 11.99 0.83 -5.32
N ASN A 400 11.91 2.11 -5.01
CA ASN A 400 11.62 3.19 -5.95
C ASN A 400 12.87 4.06 -6.21
N PRO A 401 13.44 4.05 -7.44
CA PRO A 401 14.70 4.74 -7.78
C PRO A 401 14.63 6.26 -7.88
N LEU A 402 13.64 6.86 -7.22
CA LEU A 402 13.38 8.30 -7.21
C LEU A 402 13.01 8.76 -5.79
N ASP A 403 13.18 7.90 -4.79
CA ASP A 403 12.72 8.05 -3.41
C ASP A 403 13.61 7.21 -2.48
N ASP A 404 14.49 7.88 -1.74
CA ASP A 404 15.54 7.28 -0.91
C ASP A 404 15.02 6.44 0.28
N ASP A 405 13.71 6.53 0.57
CA ASP A 405 12.99 5.83 1.65
C ASP A 405 11.60 5.38 1.13
N SER A 406 11.57 4.20 0.51
CA SER A 406 10.44 3.69 -0.28
C SER A 406 9.18 3.42 0.56
N ASP A 407 9.30 3.17 1.86
CA ASP A 407 8.16 2.93 2.75
C ASP A 407 7.90 4.03 3.78
N SER A 408 8.77 5.04 3.79
CA SER A 408 8.66 6.26 4.58
C SER A 408 8.70 6.02 6.10
N ASP A 409 9.49 5.05 6.56
CA ASP A 409 9.71 4.80 7.99
C ASP A 409 10.81 5.66 8.62
N GLY A 410 11.69 6.25 7.79
CA GLY A 410 12.80 7.11 8.19
C GLY A 410 14.19 6.47 8.05
N LEU A 411 14.30 5.22 7.59
CA LEU A 411 15.54 4.58 7.13
C LEU A 411 15.63 4.66 5.61
N THR A 412 16.84 4.78 5.06
CA THR A 412 16.97 4.70 3.61
C THR A 412 16.92 3.25 3.12
N ASP A 413 16.49 3.04 1.89
CA ASP A 413 16.41 1.70 1.28
C ASP A 413 17.79 1.00 1.33
N TYR A 414 18.87 1.76 1.12
CA TYR A 414 20.23 1.27 1.33
C TYR A 414 20.49 0.76 2.76
N GLU A 415 20.12 1.53 3.79
CA GLU A 415 20.35 1.18 5.20
C GLU A 415 19.61 -0.09 5.57
N GLU A 416 18.37 -0.22 5.14
CA GLU A 416 17.55 -1.39 5.37
C GLU A 416 18.12 -2.64 4.72
N ILE A 417 18.49 -2.57 3.44
CA ILE A 417 18.99 -3.73 2.69
C ILE A 417 20.39 -4.16 3.16
N HIS A 418 21.29 -3.21 3.46
CA HIS A 418 22.71 -3.49 3.69
C HIS A 418 23.16 -3.41 5.15
N THR A 419 22.45 -2.68 6.00
CA THR A 419 22.84 -2.46 7.41
C THR A 419 21.94 -3.24 8.35
N TYR A 420 20.63 -3.07 8.25
CA TYR A 420 19.66 -3.61 9.21
C TYR A 420 19.03 -4.94 8.77
N PHE A 421 19.09 -5.24 7.48
CA PHE A 421 18.48 -6.42 6.86
C PHE A 421 16.95 -6.49 7.05
N THR A 422 16.31 -5.32 7.09
CA THR A 422 14.86 -5.12 7.11
C THR A 422 14.31 -5.10 5.69
N ASN A 423 13.00 -4.94 5.55
CA ASN A 423 12.32 -4.90 4.26
C ASN A 423 11.96 -3.45 3.89
N ALA A 424 12.75 -2.87 2.98
CA ALA A 424 12.62 -1.49 2.46
C ALA A 424 11.33 -1.14 1.71
N THR A 425 10.29 -1.94 1.84
CA THR A 425 8.96 -1.66 1.28
C THR A 425 7.86 -1.88 2.32
N ASN A 426 8.24 -2.03 3.59
CA ASN A 426 7.38 -2.36 4.70
C ASN A 426 7.93 -1.84 6.04
N GLN A 427 7.36 -0.71 6.47
CA GLN A 427 7.65 0.04 7.69
C GLN A 427 7.88 -0.76 8.99
N ASP A 428 7.36 -1.99 9.09
CA ASP A 428 7.35 -2.85 10.29
C ASP A 428 7.66 -4.28 9.83
N THR A 429 8.95 -4.65 9.77
CA THR A 429 9.43 -5.85 9.11
C THR A 429 8.97 -7.13 9.80
N ASP A 430 8.95 -7.17 11.13
CA ASP A 430 8.57 -8.36 11.90
C ASP A 430 7.10 -8.39 12.33
N THR A 431 6.37 -7.31 12.06
CA THR A 431 4.92 -7.16 12.26
C THR A 431 4.49 -7.15 13.71
N ASP A 432 5.35 -6.72 14.62
CA ASP A 432 5.00 -6.56 16.02
C ASP A 432 4.16 -5.30 16.26
N GLY A 433 4.30 -4.26 15.42
CA GLY A 433 3.60 -2.98 15.51
C GLY A 433 4.47 -1.77 15.87
N LEU A 434 5.79 -1.92 15.95
CA LEU A 434 6.80 -0.86 15.92
C LEU A 434 7.32 -0.70 14.48
N SER A 435 7.79 0.50 14.14
CA SER A 435 8.49 0.67 12.87
C SER A 435 9.96 0.24 12.99
N ASP A 436 10.58 -0.20 11.91
CA ASP A 436 11.99 -0.61 11.93
C ASP A 436 12.88 0.53 12.45
N TRP A 437 12.61 1.77 12.02
CA TRP A 437 13.22 2.97 12.59
C TRP A 437 13.01 3.12 14.10
N ASP A 438 11.79 2.94 14.61
CA ASP A 438 11.50 3.05 16.05
C ASP A 438 12.28 2.02 16.87
N GLU A 439 12.39 0.80 16.36
CA GLU A 439 13.14 -0.26 16.99
C GLU A 439 14.63 0.02 17.04
N ILE A 440 15.21 0.54 15.95
CA ILE A 440 16.63 0.84 15.85
C ILE A 440 17.03 2.08 16.65
N GLU A 441 16.28 3.17 16.54
CA GLU A 441 16.68 4.48 17.09
C GLU A 441 16.06 4.77 18.47
N THR A 442 14.85 4.27 18.74
CA THR A 442 14.11 4.60 19.97
C THR A 442 14.20 3.50 21.02
N TYR A 443 13.84 2.27 20.67
CA TYR A 443 13.68 1.18 21.64
C TYR A 443 14.90 0.27 21.74
N LEU A 444 15.80 0.31 20.76
CA LEU A 444 17.00 -0.52 20.65
C LEU A 444 16.68 -2.03 20.62
N THR A 445 15.54 -2.38 20.05
CA THR A 445 15.06 -3.75 19.81
C THR A 445 15.55 -4.26 18.45
N ASN A 446 15.20 -5.49 18.09
CA ASN A 446 15.63 -6.13 16.86
C ASN A 446 14.50 -6.13 15.82
N PRO A 447 14.59 -5.31 14.76
CA PRO A 447 13.47 -5.07 13.81
C PRO A 447 13.06 -6.26 12.94
N ILE A 448 13.75 -7.39 13.09
CA ILE A 448 13.43 -8.64 12.40
C ILE A 448 12.96 -9.73 13.38
N SER A 449 12.62 -9.37 14.61
CA SER A 449 12.25 -10.27 15.69
C SER A 449 11.26 -9.60 16.65
N ASN A 450 10.00 -9.97 16.49
CA ASN A 450 8.86 -9.41 17.22
C ASN A 450 8.84 -9.65 18.75
N ASP A 451 9.94 -10.15 19.31
CA ASP A 451 10.22 -10.59 20.67
C ASP A 451 11.75 -10.64 20.79
N THR A 452 12.35 -9.52 21.22
CA THR A 452 13.79 -9.29 21.14
C THR A 452 14.57 -10.08 22.19
N ASP A 453 14.03 -10.24 23.39
CA ASP A 453 14.69 -10.98 24.47
C ASP A 453 14.25 -12.45 24.59
N GLY A 454 13.10 -12.82 24.01
CA GLY A 454 12.66 -14.20 23.88
C GLY A 454 11.84 -14.72 25.06
N ASP A 455 11.27 -13.85 25.90
CA ASP A 455 10.41 -14.23 27.03
C ASP A 455 8.98 -14.64 26.60
N GLY A 456 8.60 -14.33 25.36
CA GLY A 456 7.29 -14.61 24.78
C GLY A 456 6.25 -13.48 24.92
N LEU A 457 6.68 -12.28 25.29
CA LEU A 457 6.03 -11.00 25.04
C LEU A 457 6.55 -10.42 23.72
N ALA A 458 5.78 -9.50 23.13
CA ALA A 458 6.24 -8.79 21.95
C ALA A 458 6.78 -7.43 22.37
N ASP A 459 7.77 -6.91 21.67
CA ASP A 459 8.47 -5.69 22.10
C ASP A 459 7.49 -4.51 22.26
N ASN A 460 6.58 -4.35 21.29
CA ASN A 460 5.54 -3.34 21.37
C ASN A 460 4.61 -3.50 22.59
N PHE A 461 4.37 -4.72 23.05
CA PHE A 461 3.49 -5.03 24.15
C PHE A 461 4.17 -4.66 25.46
N GLU A 462 5.45 -4.97 25.59
CA GLU A 462 6.29 -4.65 26.74
C GLU A 462 6.41 -3.16 26.94
N ILE A 463 6.71 -2.41 25.87
CA ILE A 463 6.73 -0.94 25.88
C ILE A 463 5.39 -0.38 26.39
N ASN A 464 4.27 -0.98 25.95
CA ASN A 464 2.93 -0.54 26.36
C ASN A 464 2.62 -0.81 27.84
N ILE A 465 3.16 -1.88 28.44
CA ILE A 465 2.99 -2.19 29.87
C ILE A 465 4.10 -1.60 30.75
N GLY A 466 5.16 -1.10 30.13
CA GLY A 466 6.31 -0.44 30.74
C GLY A 466 7.40 -1.39 31.23
N THR A 467 7.42 -2.64 30.77
CA THR A 467 8.57 -3.55 30.91
C THR A 467 9.64 -3.21 29.86
N ASN A 468 10.81 -3.83 29.97
CA ASN A 468 11.94 -3.58 29.08
C ASN A 468 12.07 -4.71 28.04
N PRO A 469 11.79 -4.46 26.75
CA PRO A 469 11.77 -5.47 25.67
C PRO A 469 13.14 -6.06 25.30
N ARG A 470 14.13 -5.91 26.17
CA ARG A 470 15.51 -6.33 25.96
C ARG A 470 16.01 -7.16 27.14
N LEU A 471 15.14 -7.48 28.09
CA LEU A 471 15.42 -8.22 29.31
C LEU A 471 14.23 -9.13 29.60
N GLU A 472 14.46 -10.45 29.57
CA GLU A 472 13.44 -11.44 29.94
C GLU A 472 12.85 -11.20 31.36
N ASP A 473 13.58 -10.48 32.23
CA ASP A 473 13.26 -10.16 33.63
C ASP A 473 13.58 -8.67 33.86
N SER A 474 12.54 -7.84 33.90
CA SER A 474 12.64 -6.38 33.90
C SER A 474 13.07 -5.79 35.25
N ASP A 475 12.67 -6.39 36.37
CA ASP A 475 13.00 -5.90 37.71
C ASP A 475 14.16 -6.64 38.40
N GLY A 476 14.57 -7.77 37.83
CA GLY A 476 15.78 -8.51 38.18
C GLY A 476 15.63 -9.41 39.40
N ASP A 477 14.42 -9.87 39.72
CA ASP A 477 14.14 -10.76 40.85
C ASP A 477 14.35 -12.26 40.53
N GLY A 478 14.47 -12.60 39.25
CA GLY A 478 14.65 -13.95 38.73
C GLY A 478 13.40 -14.63 38.17
N LEU A 479 12.28 -13.92 38.06
CA LEU A 479 11.08 -14.31 37.31
C LEU A 479 11.07 -13.60 35.94
N ASP A 480 10.61 -14.30 34.89
CA ASP A 480 10.42 -13.64 33.60
C ASP A 480 9.11 -12.83 33.55
N ASP A 481 9.11 -11.71 32.84
CA ASP A 481 7.99 -10.75 32.81
C ASP A 481 6.69 -11.45 32.36
N LYS A 482 6.81 -12.35 31.38
CA LYS A 482 5.69 -13.18 30.93
C LYS A 482 5.10 -14.03 32.04
N PHE A 483 5.93 -14.66 32.86
CA PHE A 483 5.52 -15.51 33.96
C PHE A 483 4.77 -14.70 35.01
N GLU A 484 5.30 -13.55 35.41
CA GLU A 484 4.73 -12.67 36.42
C GLU A 484 3.34 -12.17 36.00
N LEU A 485 3.20 -11.68 34.76
CA LEU A 485 1.91 -11.27 34.21
C LEU A 485 0.88 -12.41 34.22
N ASN A 486 1.31 -13.65 33.98
CA ASN A 486 0.43 -14.82 34.02
C ASN A 486 0.02 -15.18 35.46
N GLN A 487 0.84 -14.87 36.46
CA GLN A 487 0.52 -15.05 37.89
C GLN A 487 -0.22 -13.83 38.49
N GLY A 488 -0.19 -12.68 37.82
CA GLY A 488 -0.73 -11.43 38.36
C GLY A 488 0.23 -10.71 39.31
N ILE A 489 1.53 -10.99 39.19
CA ILE A 489 2.65 -10.32 39.86
C ILE A 489 3.06 -9.10 39.00
N ASP A 490 3.58 -8.02 39.59
CA ASP A 490 3.98 -6.81 38.86
C ASP A 490 5.42 -6.93 38.35
N PRO A 491 5.67 -7.13 37.03
CA PRO A 491 7.00 -7.39 36.45
C PRO A 491 7.97 -6.20 36.47
N LYS A 492 7.63 -5.16 37.22
CA LYS A 492 8.45 -3.95 37.38
C LYS A 492 8.79 -3.71 38.84
N ASN A 493 8.38 -4.61 39.71
CA ASN A 493 8.49 -4.47 41.14
C ASN A 493 8.80 -5.83 41.75
N ASN A 494 10.07 -6.01 42.11
CA ASN A 494 10.62 -7.26 42.61
C ASN A 494 10.08 -7.72 43.97
N ASP A 495 9.08 -7.03 44.54
CA ASP A 495 8.41 -7.21 45.83
C ASP A 495 7.00 -6.62 45.67
N THR A 496 6.10 -7.37 45.04
CA THR A 496 4.81 -6.89 44.50
C THR A 496 3.87 -6.35 45.59
N ASP A 497 3.94 -6.87 46.81
CA ASP A 497 3.09 -6.45 47.93
C ASP A 497 3.78 -5.60 49.02
N ASP A 498 5.04 -5.23 48.78
CA ASP A 498 5.88 -4.35 49.60
C ASP A 498 6.07 -4.85 51.06
N ASP A 499 6.13 -6.17 51.28
CA ASP A 499 6.35 -6.75 52.62
C ASP A 499 7.85 -6.89 52.98
N GLY A 500 8.74 -6.85 51.99
CA GLY A 500 10.18 -6.97 52.13
C GLY A 500 10.78 -8.31 51.68
N LEU A 501 9.97 -9.24 51.17
CA LEU A 501 10.39 -10.44 50.45
C LEU A 501 10.28 -10.18 48.95
N SER A 502 11.17 -10.77 48.15
CA SER A 502 11.03 -10.68 46.69
C SER A 502 10.07 -11.74 46.16
N ASP A 503 9.35 -11.46 45.08
CA ASP A 503 8.32 -12.34 44.53
C ASP A 503 8.86 -13.76 44.21
N SER A 504 10.09 -13.83 43.68
CA SER A 504 10.84 -15.07 43.46
C SER A 504 11.13 -15.85 44.74
N ASP A 505 11.51 -15.18 45.84
CA ASP A 505 11.75 -15.80 47.15
C ASP A 505 10.45 -16.30 47.77
N GLU A 506 9.36 -15.56 47.62
CA GLU A 506 8.04 -15.98 48.08
C GLU A 506 7.57 -17.24 47.37
N LEU A 507 7.72 -17.33 46.05
CA LEU A 507 7.29 -18.51 45.29
C LEU A 507 8.17 -19.75 45.52
N TYR A 508 9.49 -19.56 45.61
CA TYR A 508 10.46 -20.68 45.58
C TYR A 508 11.15 -20.97 46.91
N THR A 509 11.23 -20.01 47.83
CA THR A 509 11.92 -20.15 49.12
C THR A 509 10.92 -20.31 50.26
N TYR A 510 9.95 -19.39 50.40
CA TYR A 510 9.07 -19.31 51.57
C TYR A 510 7.66 -19.87 51.34
N PHE A 511 7.26 -20.01 50.07
CA PHE A 511 5.93 -20.50 49.65
C PHE A 511 4.77 -19.62 50.13
N THR A 512 5.01 -18.32 50.24
CA THR A 512 4.03 -17.26 50.51
C THR A 512 3.36 -16.78 49.22
N ASN A 513 2.40 -15.88 49.32
CA ASN A 513 1.68 -15.32 48.18
C ASN A 513 2.21 -13.91 47.85
N PRO A 514 2.88 -13.70 46.70
CA PRO A 514 3.47 -12.40 46.33
C PRO A 514 2.52 -11.22 46.13
N ASN A 515 1.23 -11.43 46.37
CA ASN A 515 0.19 -10.41 46.26
C ASN A 515 -0.49 -10.16 47.62
N SER A 516 0.12 -10.62 48.71
CA SER A 516 -0.45 -10.62 50.06
C SER A 516 0.65 -10.61 51.10
N ASN A 517 0.97 -9.43 51.60
CA ASN A 517 1.98 -9.19 52.64
C ASN A 517 1.73 -9.89 53.99
N ASP A 518 0.64 -10.63 54.11
CA ASP A 518 0.19 -11.46 55.23
C ASP A 518 -0.57 -12.65 54.60
N THR A 519 0.15 -13.73 54.29
CA THR A 519 -0.33 -14.83 53.46
C THR A 519 -1.41 -15.66 54.16
N ASP A 520 -1.31 -15.85 55.47
CA ASP A 520 -2.28 -16.64 56.25
C ASP A 520 -3.34 -15.80 56.99
N SER A 521 -3.23 -14.47 56.88
CA SER A 521 -4.18 -13.48 57.39
C SER A 521 -4.30 -13.47 58.92
N ASP A 522 -3.20 -13.68 59.63
CA ASP A 522 -3.15 -13.66 61.09
C ASP A 522 -2.81 -12.27 61.68
N ASN A 523 -2.53 -11.27 60.85
CA ASN A 523 -2.09 -9.91 61.16
C ASN A 523 -0.59 -9.75 61.50
N ILE A 524 0.26 -10.72 61.18
CA ILE A 524 1.71 -10.59 61.10
C ILE A 524 2.09 -10.55 59.61
N LEU A 525 3.10 -9.75 59.26
CA LEU A 525 3.60 -9.73 57.88
C LEU A 525 4.51 -10.94 57.65
N ASP A 526 4.51 -11.51 56.44
CA ASP A 526 5.29 -12.72 56.13
C ASP A 526 6.79 -12.49 56.42
N TRP A 527 7.31 -11.33 56.04
CA TRP A 527 8.68 -10.92 56.39
C TRP A 527 8.96 -10.94 57.90
N ASP A 528 8.03 -10.46 58.73
CA ASP A 528 8.16 -10.39 60.19
C ASP A 528 8.11 -11.78 60.81
N GLU A 529 7.30 -12.69 60.27
CA GLU A 529 7.28 -14.08 60.71
C GLU A 529 8.61 -14.77 60.44
N ILE A 530 9.20 -14.55 59.26
CA ILE A 530 10.48 -15.16 58.88
C ILE A 530 11.65 -14.58 59.67
N ASN A 531 11.69 -13.26 59.88
CA ASN A 531 12.88 -12.57 60.38
C ASN A 531 12.79 -12.12 61.84
N THR A 532 11.59 -11.88 62.36
CA THR A 532 11.36 -11.34 63.71
C THR A 532 10.86 -12.42 64.67
N TYR A 533 9.76 -13.10 64.33
CA TYR A 533 9.06 -14.01 65.25
C TYR A 533 9.46 -15.48 65.06
N LEU A 534 10.01 -15.85 63.91
CA LEU A 534 10.39 -17.21 63.52
C LEU A 534 9.20 -18.18 63.51
N THR A 535 8.02 -17.65 63.18
CA THR A 535 6.76 -18.37 62.95
C THR A 535 6.63 -18.77 61.48
N SER A 536 5.55 -19.46 61.12
CA SER A 536 5.30 -19.96 59.78
C SER A 536 4.39 -19.00 59.02
N PRO A 537 4.86 -18.32 57.95
CA PRO A 537 4.07 -17.33 57.19
C PRO A 537 2.94 -17.90 56.32
N THR A 538 2.54 -19.13 56.60
CA THR A 538 1.50 -19.86 55.87
C THR A 538 0.57 -20.60 56.83
N SER A 539 0.71 -20.35 58.13
CA SER A 539 -0.02 -21.00 59.21
C SER A 539 -0.20 -20.02 60.37
N ASN A 540 -1.41 -19.50 60.49
CA ASN A 540 -1.83 -18.54 61.52
C ASN A 540 -1.76 -19.03 62.99
N ASP A 541 -1.26 -20.24 63.20
CA ASP A 541 -1.09 -20.98 64.45
C ASP A 541 0.09 -21.95 64.18
N THR A 542 1.30 -21.51 64.50
CA THR A 542 2.55 -22.17 64.08
C THR A 542 2.78 -23.49 64.84
N ASP A 543 2.40 -23.55 66.12
CA ASP A 543 2.60 -24.74 66.94
C ASP A 543 1.36 -25.63 67.07
N GLY A 544 0.19 -25.13 66.67
CA GLY A 544 -1.05 -25.88 66.56
C GLY A 544 -1.80 -26.05 67.88
N ASP A 545 -1.55 -25.19 68.88
CA ASP A 545 -2.20 -25.27 70.20
C ASP A 545 -3.63 -24.69 70.23
N GLY A 546 -3.99 -23.90 69.21
CA GLY A 546 -5.28 -23.26 69.05
C GLY A 546 -5.32 -21.76 69.41
N LEU A 547 -4.20 -21.15 69.78
CA LEU A 547 -3.98 -19.71 69.75
C LEU A 547 -3.35 -19.30 68.41
N ALA A 548 -3.61 -18.07 67.98
CA ALA A 548 -2.97 -17.53 66.78
C ALA A 548 -1.66 -16.84 67.15
N ASP A 549 -0.67 -16.88 66.27
CA ASP A 549 0.67 -16.36 66.56
C ASP A 549 0.60 -14.86 66.97
N ASP A 550 -0.22 -14.08 66.28
CA ASP A 550 -0.46 -12.66 66.56
C ASP A 550 -0.99 -12.41 67.98
N PHE A 551 -1.81 -13.33 68.48
CA PHE A 551 -2.41 -13.28 69.79
C PHE A 551 -1.36 -13.61 70.85
N GLU A 552 -0.60 -14.67 70.62
CA GLU A 552 0.46 -15.13 71.51
C GLU A 552 1.54 -14.06 71.71
N ILE A 553 1.99 -13.43 70.63
CA ILE A 553 2.93 -12.30 70.69
C ILE A 553 2.35 -11.15 71.52
N LYS A 554 1.05 -10.85 71.39
CA LYS A 554 0.38 -9.79 72.16
C LYS A 554 0.24 -10.13 73.65
N VAL A 555 0.01 -11.39 74.00
CA VAL A 555 -0.10 -11.83 75.41
C VAL A 555 1.25 -12.19 76.03
N GLY A 556 2.29 -12.35 75.21
CA GLY A 556 3.66 -12.62 75.63
C GLY A 556 3.97 -14.10 75.83
N THR A 557 3.21 -15.01 75.23
CA THR A 557 3.56 -16.44 75.10
C THR A 557 4.47 -16.66 73.90
N ASN A 558 5.00 -17.87 73.74
CA ASN A 558 5.89 -18.22 72.64
C ASN A 558 5.13 -18.97 71.53
N PRO A 559 4.88 -18.34 70.36
CA PRO A 559 4.07 -18.90 69.27
C PRO A 559 4.69 -20.09 68.51
N ARG A 560 5.67 -20.74 69.12
CA ARG A 560 6.43 -21.84 68.54
C ARG A 560 6.47 -23.04 69.47
N LEU A 561 5.78 -22.95 70.61
CA LEU A 561 5.74 -23.93 71.68
C LEU A 561 4.32 -24.00 72.23
N GLU A 562 3.67 -25.16 72.01
CA GLU A 562 2.35 -25.46 72.58
C GLU A 562 2.26 -25.19 74.09
N ASP A 563 3.38 -25.29 74.82
CA ASP A 563 3.50 -25.10 76.28
C ASP A 563 4.72 -24.20 76.56
N SER A 564 4.46 -22.91 76.83
CA SER A 564 5.47 -21.86 76.97
C SER A 564 6.35 -21.99 78.22
N ASP A 565 5.79 -22.47 79.33
CA ASP A 565 6.50 -22.57 80.61
C ASP A 565 6.93 -24.00 80.99
N GLY A 566 6.43 -25.00 80.26
CA GLY A 566 6.81 -26.41 80.36
C GLY A 566 6.11 -27.18 81.48
N ASP A 567 4.93 -26.76 81.92
CA ASP A 567 4.19 -27.36 83.04
C ASP A 567 3.20 -28.48 82.66
N MET A 568 3.10 -28.80 81.36
CA MET A 568 2.21 -29.77 80.72
C MET A 568 0.77 -29.28 80.45
N LEU A 569 0.46 -28.00 80.62
CA LEU A 569 -0.70 -27.36 80.01
C LEU A 569 -0.27 -26.62 78.75
N SER A 570 -1.13 -26.61 77.73
CA SER A 570 -0.88 -25.76 76.58
C SER A 570 -1.31 -24.33 76.86
N ASP A 571 -0.72 -23.36 76.19
CA ASP A 571 -1.01 -21.94 76.39
C ASP A 571 -2.51 -21.64 76.14
N PHE A 572 -3.11 -22.28 75.13
CA PHE A 572 -4.55 -22.26 74.89
C PHE A 572 -5.37 -22.77 76.10
N VAL A 573 -4.95 -23.88 76.72
CA VAL A 573 -5.65 -24.47 77.88
C VAL A 573 -5.54 -23.54 79.08
N GLU A 574 -4.38 -22.93 79.29
CA GLU A 574 -4.16 -21.98 80.37
C GLU A 574 -4.97 -20.71 80.21
N TYR A 575 -5.06 -20.19 78.98
CA TYR A 575 -5.96 -19.08 78.64
C TYR A 575 -7.43 -19.42 78.98
N GLN A 576 -7.87 -20.67 78.76
CA GLN A 576 -9.21 -21.11 79.14
C GLN A 576 -9.41 -21.24 80.65
N LEU A 577 -8.38 -21.65 81.38
CA LEU A 577 -8.41 -21.85 82.83
C LEU A 577 -8.17 -20.56 83.62
N GLY A 578 -7.63 -19.53 82.98
CA GLY A 578 -7.25 -18.27 83.62
C GLY A 578 -5.95 -18.37 84.44
N THR A 579 -5.11 -19.36 84.13
CA THR A 579 -3.72 -19.46 84.62
C THR A 579 -2.79 -18.61 83.75
N ASN A 580 -1.53 -18.44 84.16
CA ASN A 580 -0.54 -17.66 83.44
C ASN A 580 0.46 -18.56 82.73
N ALA A 581 0.34 -18.66 81.40
CA ALA A 581 1.16 -19.49 80.52
C ALA A 581 2.67 -19.21 80.48
N ASN A 582 3.14 -18.26 81.28
CA ASN A 582 4.56 -17.98 81.47
C ASN A 582 5.05 -18.34 82.88
N LEU A 583 4.20 -18.94 83.71
CA LEU A 583 4.47 -19.24 85.11
C LEU A 583 3.92 -20.62 85.47
N THR A 584 4.83 -21.56 85.67
CA THR A 584 4.49 -22.95 86.00
C THR A 584 3.62 -23.12 87.24
N ASP A 585 3.43 -22.09 88.07
CA ASP A 585 2.65 -22.10 89.32
C ASP A 585 2.02 -20.70 89.47
N THR A 586 0.78 -20.55 89.02
CA THR A 586 0.08 -19.27 88.93
C THR A 586 -0.19 -18.67 90.31
N ASP A 587 -0.59 -19.49 91.27
CA ASP A 587 -1.03 -19.03 92.59
C ASP A 587 0.07 -19.06 93.69
N ASN A 588 1.24 -19.59 93.34
CA ASN A 588 2.44 -19.71 94.15
C ASN A 588 2.27 -20.57 95.42
N ASP A 589 1.49 -21.65 95.33
CA ASP A 589 1.30 -22.59 96.44
C ASP A 589 2.30 -23.78 96.45
N GLY A 590 3.09 -23.91 95.39
CA GLY A 590 4.16 -24.89 95.22
C GLY A 590 3.78 -26.14 94.42
N TYR A 591 2.59 -26.20 93.84
CA TYR A 591 2.20 -27.16 92.80
C TYR A 591 2.12 -26.46 91.44
N SER A 592 2.43 -27.18 90.35
CA SER A 592 2.28 -26.57 89.02
C SER A 592 0.84 -26.62 88.55
N ASP A 593 0.42 -25.65 87.73
CA ASP A 593 -0.95 -25.55 87.24
C ASP A 593 -1.37 -26.86 86.54
N GLY A 594 -0.50 -27.43 85.71
CA GLY A 594 -0.70 -28.73 85.07
C GLY A 594 -0.80 -29.92 86.03
N ALA A 595 -0.08 -29.89 87.15
CA ALA A 595 -0.20 -30.93 88.18
C ALA A 595 -1.54 -30.85 88.93
N GLU A 596 -2.06 -29.63 89.12
CA GLU A 596 -3.34 -29.37 89.76
C GLU A 596 -4.51 -29.76 88.86
N VAL A 597 -4.48 -29.36 87.59
CA VAL A 597 -5.47 -29.77 86.58
C VAL A 597 -5.51 -31.30 86.47
N ALA A 598 -4.35 -31.96 86.41
CA ALA A 598 -4.27 -33.43 86.38
C ALA A 598 -4.80 -34.10 87.67
N ALA A 599 -4.68 -33.42 88.82
CA ALA A 599 -5.24 -33.88 90.10
C ALA A 599 -6.72 -33.51 90.30
N GLY A 600 -7.29 -32.69 89.40
CA GLY A 600 -8.66 -32.16 89.49
C GLY A 600 -8.83 -31.08 90.55
N THR A 601 -7.78 -30.34 90.89
CA THR A 601 -7.79 -29.18 91.77
C THR A 601 -7.79 -27.85 90.99
N ASP A 602 -8.12 -26.73 91.66
CA ASP A 602 -8.21 -25.39 91.05
C ASP A 602 -6.83 -24.70 91.02
N PRO A 603 -6.20 -24.51 89.84
CA PRO A 603 -4.85 -23.97 89.69
C PRO A 603 -4.74 -22.46 89.93
N THR A 604 -5.85 -21.78 90.24
CA THR A 604 -5.86 -20.33 90.52
C THR A 604 -6.03 -20.00 92.00
N SER A 605 -6.03 -21.01 92.86
CA SER A 605 -6.38 -20.89 94.27
C SER A 605 -5.43 -21.66 95.18
N ALA A 606 -4.52 -20.91 95.84
CA ALA A 606 -3.48 -21.43 96.73
C ALA A 606 -3.96 -22.20 97.98
N SER A 607 -5.26 -22.42 98.09
CA SER A 607 -5.92 -23.26 99.10
C SER A 607 -6.38 -24.62 98.57
N SER A 608 -6.17 -24.90 97.28
CA SER A 608 -6.70 -26.05 96.54
C SER A 608 -5.61 -27.03 96.11
N THR A 609 -4.86 -27.63 97.04
CA THR A 609 -3.69 -28.44 96.65
C THR A 609 -3.99 -29.91 96.31
N PRO A 610 -3.22 -30.57 95.42
CA PRO A 610 -3.27 -32.02 95.20
C PRO A 610 -3.05 -32.84 96.48
N VAL A 611 -3.92 -33.82 96.74
CA VAL A 611 -3.78 -34.68 97.92
C VAL A 611 -2.69 -35.72 97.68
N THR A 612 -1.58 -35.64 98.42
CA THR A 612 -0.50 -36.64 98.37
C THR A 612 -0.97 -37.98 98.96
N THR A 613 -1.48 -38.88 98.10
CA THR A 613 -1.69 -40.29 98.46
C THR A 613 -0.75 -41.22 97.72
N THR A 614 0.04 -41.98 98.48
CA THR A 614 0.89 -43.08 98.03
C THR A 614 0.08 -44.15 97.27
N SER A 615 0.60 -44.56 96.10
CA SER A 615 0.16 -45.63 95.17
C SER A 615 -0.55 -46.85 95.79
N PRO A 616 -1.46 -47.54 95.05
CA PRO A 616 -1.00 -48.73 94.33
C PRO A 616 -1.72 -49.07 93.00
N THR A 617 -0.94 -49.63 92.07
CA THR A 617 -1.21 -50.72 91.10
C THR A 617 -2.64 -50.95 90.56
N GLY A 618 -2.80 -50.84 89.24
CA GLY A 618 -3.97 -51.35 88.49
C GLY A 618 -3.57 -51.83 87.10
N ASN A 619 -3.95 -53.07 86.78
CA ASN A 619 -3.48 -53.90 85.68
C ASN A 619 -3.99 -53.49 84.29
N PHE A 620 -3.13 -53.71 83.30
CA PHE A 620 -3.37 -54.03 81.88
C PHE A 620 -4.74 -54.67 81.55
N THR A 621 -5.40 -54.27 80.45
CA THR A 621 -5.79 -55.17 79.31
C THR A 621 -6.66 -54.54 78.20
N ASP A 622 -7.23 -53.34 78.33
CA ASP A 622 -8.23 -52.85 77.35
C ASP A 622 -7.69 -52.04 76.15
N ILE A 623 -6.46 -51.50 76.22
CA ILE A 623 -5.93 -50.59 75.18
C ILE A 623 -5.36 -51.35 73.95
N LEU A 624 -4.95 -52.62 74.12
CA LEU A 624 -4.33 -53.38 73.03
C LEU A 624 -5.32 -53.88 71.95
N ILE A 625 -6.61 -54.01 72.30
CA ILE A 625 -7.66 -54.49 71.36
C ILE A 625 -8.15 -53.36 70.45
N ILE A 626 -8.11 -52.10 70.90
CA ILE A 626 -8.54 -50.93 70.13
C ILE A 626 -7.48 -50.56 69.06
N ILE A 627 -6.20 -50.66 69.39
CA ILE A 627 -5.10 -50.37 68.45
C ILE A 627 -5.04 -51.40 67.30
N LEU A 628 -5.40 -52.68 67.55
CA LEU A 628 -5.41 -53.71 66.51
C LEU A 628 -6.59 -53.57 65.52
N LEU A 629 -7.71 -52.98 65.96
CA LEU A 629 -8.90 -52.75 65.13
C LEU A 629 -8.76 -51.54 64.22
N ILE A 630 -8.04 -50.49 64.66
CA ILE A 630 -7.77 -49.29 63.85
C ILE A 630 -6.76 -49.60 62.72
N ALA A 631 -5.74 -50.42 62.98
CA ALA A 631 -4.76 -50.81 61.97
C ALA A 631 -5.36 -51.62 60.80
N VAL A 632 -6.39 -52.45 61.06
CA VAL A 632 -7.07 -53.24 60.01
C VAL A 632 -7.95 -52.37 59.12
N VAL A 633 -8.57 -51.32 59.68
CA VAL A 633 -9.40 -50.37 58.91
C VAL A 633 -8.53 -49.49 58.01
N VAL A 634 -7.37 -49.03 58.49
CA VAL A 634 -6.41 -48.24 57.69
C VAL A 634 -5.80 -49.07 56.55
N ALA A 635 -5.51 -50.36 56.78
CA ALA A 635 -4.98 -51.25 55.74
C ALA A 635 -5.99 -51.55 54.60
N ILE A 636 -7.28 -51.64 54.91
CA ILE A 636 -8.34 -51.86 53.91
C ILE A 636 -8.56 -50.59 53.06
N SER A 637 -8.48 -49.40 53.66
CA SER A 637 -8.59 -48.11 52.96
C SER A 637 -7.45 -47.87 51.97
N LEU A 638 -6.21 -48.24 52.33
CA LEU A 638 -5.03 -48.15 51.45
C LEU A 638 -5.10 -49.12 50.25
N ILE A 639 -5.66 -50.32 50.43
CA ILE A 639 -5.82 -51.30 49.34
C ILE A 639 -6.90 -50.85 48.33
N VAL A 640 -7.95 -50.15 48.78
CA VAL A 640 -8.97 -49.57 47.91
C VAL A 640 -8.42 -48.39 47.09
N MET A 641 -7.60 -47.51 47.68
CA MET A 641 -6.93 -46.43 46.93
C MET A 641 -5.98 -46.95 45.83
N LEU A 642 -5.24 -48.04 46.09
CA LEU A 642 -4.35 -48.66 45.10
C LEU A 642 -5.12 -49.30 43.93
N PHE A 643 -6.35 -49.77 44.14
CA PHE A 643 -7.21 -50.31 43.08
C PHE A 643 -7.76 -49.23 42.14
N PHE A 644 -8.02 -48.01 42.64
CA PHE A 644 -8.47 -46.90 41.79
C PHE A 644 -7.32 -46.28 40.96
N ARG A 645 -6.09 -46.23 41.50
CA ARG A 645 -4.92 -45.65 40.81
C ARG A 645 -4.44 -46.46 39.59
N THR A 646 -4.72 -47.77 39.55
CA THR A 646 -4.34 -48.64 38.41
C THR A 646 -5.33 -48.62 37.25
N GLY A 647 -6.56 -48.13 37.47
CA GLY A 647 -7.59 -48.00 36.43
C GLY A 647 -7.41 -46.76 35.54
N THR A 648 -6.95 -45.65 36.11
CA THR A 648 -6.67 -44.39 35.40
C THR A 648 -5.41 -44.47 34.54
N LEU A 649 -4.31 -45.03 35.06
CA LEU A 649 -3.06 -45.23 34.30
C LEU A 649 -3.22 -46.16 33.08
N LYS A 650 -4.10 -47.18 33.16
CA LYS A 650 -4.39 -48.05 32.00
C LYS A 650 -5.12 -47.32 30.88
N LYS A 651 -5.89 -46.27 31.19
CA LYS A 651 -6.66 -45.51 30.21
C LYS A 651 -5.78 -44.50 29.46
N GLU A 652 -4.88 -43.82 30.17
CA GLU A 652 -3.89 -42.91 29.58
C GLU A 652 -2.87 -43.64 28.69
N ILE A 653 -2.39 -44.82 29.11
CA ILE A 653 -1.46 -45.62 28.29
C ILE A 653 -2.12 -46.12 26.99
N ILE A 654 -3.44 -46.39 26.98
CA ILE A 654 -4.16 -46.81 25.77
C ILE A 654 -4.38 -45.63 24.81
N ASP A 655 -4.64 -44.42 25.32
CA ASP A 655 -4.82 -43.23 24.48
C ASP A 655 -3.49 -42.72 23.88
N LEU A 656 -2.38 -42.81 24.63
CA LEU A 656 -1.04 -42.51 24.12
C LEU A 656 -0.61 -43.49 23.01
N LYS A 657 -0.98 -44.78 23.13
CA LYS A 657 -0.71 -45.79 22.08
C LYS A 657 -1.51 -45.51 20.80
N LYS A 658 -2.76 -45.05 20.92
CA LYS A 658 -3.60 -44.63 19.79
C LYS A 658 -3.08 -43.39 19.07
N LYS A 659 -2.54 -42.41 19.80
CA LYS A 659 -1.88 -41.22 19.21
C LYS A 659 -0.59 -41.62 18.46
N SER A 660 0.24 -42.49 19.04
CA SER A 660 1.47 -42.99 18.41
C SER A 660 1.21 -43.76 17.11
N ASP A 661 0.21 -44.65 17.09
CA ASP A 661 -0.15 -45.42 15.88
C ASP A 661 -0.75 -44.54 14.76
N SER A 662 -1.44 -43.45 15.11
CA SER A 662 -1.88 -42.44 14.12
C SER A 662 -0.71 -41.67 13.50
N SER A 663 0.25 -41.21 14.31
CA SER A 663 1.43 -40.49 13.79
C SER A 663 2.29 -41.38 12.89
N LYS A 664 2.50 -42.66 13.24
CA LYS A 664 3.21 -43.62 12.37
C LYS A 664 2.51 -43.87 11.04
N LYS A 665 1.17 -43.79 11.02
CA LYS A 665 0.38 -43.97 9.79
C LYS A 665 0.39 -42.72 8.90
N MET A 666 0.62 -41.53 9.46
CA MET A 666 0.82 -40.30 8.70
C MET A 666 2.23 -40.22 8.09
N ILE A 667 3.27 -40.59 8.84
CA ILE A 667 4.66 -40.63 8.35
C ILE A 667 4.81 -41.62 7.19
N LYS A 668 4.19 -42.80 7.29
CA LYS A 668 4.21 -43.79 6.20
C LYS A 668 3.48 -43.32 4.93
N LYS A 669 2.55 -42.36 5.07
CA LYS A 669 1.77 -41.80 3.95
C LYS A 669 2.49 -40.62 3.29
N SER A 670 3.34 -39.89 4.04
CA SER A 670 4.24 -38.86 3.47
C SER A 670 5.45 -39.49 2.77
N GLU A 671 6.00 -40.59 3.29
CA GLU A 671 7.07 -41.34 2.62
C GLU A 671 6.62 -42.01 1.30
N GLU A 672 5.35 -42.42 1.20
CA GLU A 672 4.79 -42.97 -0.05
C GLU A 672 4.46 -41.88 -1.09
N SER A 673 4.35 -40.59 -0.72
CA SER A 673 4.14 -39.48 -1.66
C SER A 673 5.44 -38.91 -2.22
N THR A 674 6.52 -38.85 -1.44
CA THR A 674 7.85 -38.40 -1.92
C THR A 674 8.60 -39.42 -2.78
N LEU A 675 8.11 -40.65 -2.88
CA LEU A 675 8.63 -41.69 -3.78
C LEU A 675 7.89 -41.78 -5.14
N LYS A 676 6.94 -40.87 -5.39
CA LYS A 676 6.11 -40.83 -6.61
C LYS A 676 6.15 -39.51 -7.38
N GLU A 677 6.80 -38.49 -6.84
CA GLU A 677 7.39 -37.36 -7.60
C GLU A 677 8.85 -37.70 -7.91
#